data_AF-A0AAP8TW92-F1
#
_entry.id   AF-A0AAP8TW92-F1
#
_cell.length_a   1.000
_cell.length_b   1.000
_cell.length_c   1.000
_cell.angle_alpha   90.00
_cell.angle_beta   90.00
_cell.angle_gamma   90.00
#
_symmetry.space_group_name_H-M   'P 1'
#
loop_
_entity.id
_entity.type
_entity.pdbx_description
1 polymer ?
#
loop_
_entity_poly.entity_id
_entity_poly.type
_entity_poly.pdbx_seq_one_letter_code
_entity_poly.pdbx_strand_id
1 'polypeptide(L)'
;MAQMSKEDPQFNAKNVAAQVNDGGEFAEYTPEQFGAVGDGLADDRDAVSAMFAKVAIDAANSMKKRQVRMANVYRLTLGSAWQSLQIPSNCHIYGGGEIHLDDDTPQINIFNTVEQSNFIVEDLRITRKVTQKDADPIWWYATRACTGMAFTRCENFTVRNCVISMHTDALGLSDCTSVTLENNLLKDLGEEPIAVRGGRHITIQNNELTNHQGDGILLKTGVNRDAYDILIVNNHIHDGHKPAKPAGAGHTQRGGGVTLNNEVTGTPHSFTNLTVANNHIVNTSYGISLGGISDINISNNYIKTIERFGIQIDYSLVNNPTKIPTNNSRIIGNHVEDTVENGIDYHGNNDISVAESVIADNFLNFCGTSNSSAFNGIAATEATLSGNIINNCKVALFTNSCVMTGNKITNSGWTSSQVWIKLYGDRTVFSGNRVTDSGFGYIRFLNGKNAIIEGNVIKLASPARALELGGAFDETTLIGKNVWDCAFKPILSTLAGVTGNQLIQYSFPNEGVPHITPQMFGAKGDWNDTAGVGTDDTQAFKQAIAYAISQGCKKLYVPAGNYYITDTLNLGGENYTGDKGIAIEGENWISTKFFFKPTSNDHACFESKGGSGIHTNRYISDVTITPAKGALYTGTGYRINGSCFMRHERLLIMKFFVNLHLLNGYAGAFTEFVSFHSCRFHRGLSNILMESNGGDSSFHGVGFHEIQCQIKVSGNPGDGGTNTDAGVGLELRGNANSVTWYNGFCYIHLFGGVGATAIKLTRTNTDNILGQFTCEGETILQSDGSTFECRGGFYNVGNTTYNVAAEPVNGIAAAFVFDNMLSNTTRFANAAIADMAPRQLPWSLADRASHGAYPAIFHGIKDGSDNLFYAAKGGSTSYHYFGGISPGNNLQGFEPGVRLAQDGASLISFSPKFTLGANNNTTSSGVSISPADFSPQKDIATALGQPSFKWSGLYTKQLTVADNGIYPAGNGAYPIGGPNNQFSSGHIKVLNIYDSANVNGDPVGVRVAVPASAVAPGKIGQWSADSTFFYVCTAANTWRRVALTTW
;
A
#
# COMPACT_ATOMS: atom_id res chain seq x y z
N MET A 1 -73.01 -21.58 -2.62
CA MET A 1 -73.13 -20.12 -2.40
C MET A 1 -71.98 -19.48 -3.16
N ALA A 2 -72.14 -19.22 -4.45
CA ALA A 2 -72.95 -18.17 -5.06
C ALA A 2 -72.28 -16.79 -4.97
N GLN A 3 -72.02 -16.25 -6.17
CA GLN A 3 -71.92 -14.83 -6.54
C GLN A 3 -70.65 -14.08 -6.13
N MET A 4 -69.81 -13.71 -7.11
CA MET A 4 -69.99 -12.58 -8.06
C MET A 4 -69.94 -11.26 -7.30
N SER A 5 -68.97 -10.37 -7.53
CA SER A 5 -68.74 -9.54 -8.73
C SER A 5 -68.29 -8.18 -8.16
N LYS A 6 -67.37 -7.38 -8.72
CA LYS A 6 -67.31 -6.64 -10.00
C LYS A 6 -65.98 -5.83 -9.91
N GLU A 7 -65.28 -5.39 -10.94
CA GLU A 7 -65.40 -5.44 -12.41
C GLU A 7 -64.01 -5.09 -12.98
N ASP A 8 -63.71 -5.74 -14.11
CA ASP A 8 -62.77 -5.50 -15.22
C ASP A 8 -62.57 -4.02 -15.68
N PRO A 9 -61.79 -3.69 -16.76
CA PRO A 9 -60.80 -4.43 -17.55
C PRO A 9 -59.56 -3.60 -17.99
N GLN A 10 -58.66 -4.27 -18.74
CA GLN A 10 -57.61 -3.77 -19.66
C GLN A 10 -56.18 -3.96 -19.16
N PHE A 11 -55.58 -5.09 -19.52
CA PHE A 11 -54.50 -5.12 -20.52
C PHE A 11 -54.17 -6.58 -20.84
N ASN A 12 -54.74 -7.08 -21.93
CA ASN A 12 -54.46 -8.41 -22.46
C ASN A 12 -54.13 -8.25 -23.95
N ALA A 13 -52.85 -8.22 -24.30
CA ALA A 13 -52.35 -8.51 -25.64
C ALA A 13 -50.84 -8.83 -25.62
N LYS A 14 -50.56 -10.10 -25.37
CA LYS A 14 -49.53 -10.95 -26.03
C LYS A 14 -48.22 -10.29 -26.48
N ASN A 15 -47.11 -10.74 -25.89
CA ASN A 15 -46.03 -11.33 -26.68
C ASN A 15 -45.43 -12.54 -25.96
N VAL A 16 -45.02 -13.50 -26.78
CA VAL A 16 -44.86 -14.93 -26.48
C VAL A 16 -43.56 -15.16 -25.72
N ALA A 17 -43.66 -15.62 -24.47
CA ALA A 17 -42.51 -16.15 -23.75
C ALA A 17 -42.06 -17.46 -24.43
N ALA A 18 -40.94 -17.41 -25.14
CA ALA A 18 -40.23 -18.61 -25.55
C ALA A 18 -39.88 -19.40 -24.28
N GLN A 19 -40.32 -20.65 -24.22
CA GLN A 19 -39.84 -21.60 -23.21
C GLN A 19 -38.33 -21.77 -23.42
N VAL A 20 -37.54 -21.16 -22.53
CA VAL A 20 -36.12 -21.47 -22.41
C VAL A 20 -35.99 -22.69 -21.51
N ASN A 21 -35.37 -23.75 -22.02
CA ASN A 21 -35.12 -25.02 -21.35
C ASN A 21 -34.51 -24.84 -19.94
N ASP A 22 -35.12 -25.45 -18.92
CA ASP A 22 -34.59 -25.58 -17.55
C ASP A 22 -33.47 -26.64 -17.43
N GLY A 23 -32.53 -26.67 -18.37
CA GLY A 23 -31.49 -27.70 -18.46
C GLY A 23 -30.07 -27.15 -18.28
N GLY A 24 -29.59 -27.12 -17.03
CA GLY A 24 -28.17 -26.91 -16.69
C GLY A 24 -27.90 -25.63 -15.88
N GLU A 25 -27.03 -25.70 -14.88
CA GLU A 25 -26.47 -24.52 -14.22
C GLU A 25 -25.79 -23.63 -15.28
N PHE A 26 -26.44 -22.55 -15.71
CA PHE A 26 -25.76 -21.53 -16.52
C PHE A 26 -24.66 -20.91 -15.67
N ALA A 27 -23.40 -21.21 -16.02
CA ALA A 27 -22.24 -20.64 -15.36
C ALA A 27 -22.09 -19.13 -15.66
N GLU A 28 -22.65 -18.65 -16.78
CA GLU A 28 -22.55 -17.28 -17.28
C GLU A 28 -23.78 -16.89 -18.12
N TYR A 29 -24.32 -15.68 -17.89
CA TYR A 29 -25.41 -15.06 -18.63
C TYR A 29 -24.87 -14.06 -19.65
N THR A 30 -25.39 -14.08 -20.88
CA THR A 30 -25.06 -13.07 -21.91
C THR A 30 -26.33 -12.54 -22.57
N PRO A 31 -26.37 -11.27 -23.04
CA PRO A 31 -27.56 -10.73 -23.69
C PRO A 31 -28.02 -11.53 -24.93
N GLU A 32 -27.10 -12.16 -25.66
CA GLU A 32 -27.38 -12.93 -26.88
C GLU A 32 -28.18 -14.20 -26.59
N GLN A 33 -28.04 -14.79 -25.40
CA GLN A 33 -28.88 -15.91 -24.96
C GLN A 33 -30.37 -15.52 -24.85
N PHE A 34 -30.65 -14.21 -24.76
CA PHE A 34 -31.97 -13.63 -24.66
C PHE A 34 -32.39 -12.92 -25.96
N GLY A 35 -31.62 -13.07 -27.04
CA GLY A 35 -31.95 -12.57 -28.36
C GLY A 35 -31.31 -11.23 -28.75
N ALA A 36 -30.35 -10.72 -27.97
CA ALA A 36 -29.58 -9.54 -28.38
C ALA A 36 -28.69 -9.87 -29.59
N VAL A 37 -28.51 -8.89 -30.48
CA VAL A 37 -27.60 -8.96 -31.63
C VAL A 37 -26.23 -8.38 -31.25
N GLY A 38 -26.19 -7.28 -30.50
CA GLY A 38 -24.93 -6.68 -30.03
C GLY A 38 -24.10 -5.99 -31.13
N ASP A 39 -24.70 -5.60 -32.25
CA ASP A 39 -24.03 -4.95 -33.37
C ASP A 39 -24.04 -3.41 -33.30
N GLY A 40 -24.63 -2.85 -32.25
CA GLY A 40 -24.85 -1.41 -32.09
C GLY A 40 -25.92 -0.82 -33.02
N LEU A 41 -26.62 -1.64 -33.80
CA LEU A 41 -27.64 -1.22 -34.76
C LEU A 41 -29.02 -1.76 -34.36
N ALA A 42 -29.12 -3.05 -34.04
CA ALA A 42 -30.35 -3.66 -33.55
C ALA A 42 -30.78 -3.04 -32.20
N ASP A 43 -32.07 -3.07 -31.91
CA ASP A 43 -32.55 -2.69 -30.58
C ASP A 43 -32.48 -3.90 -29.65
N ASP A 44 -31.49 -3.91 -28.76
CA ASP A 44 -31.17 -4.99 -27.84
C ASP A 44 -31.91 -4.84 -26.49
N ARG A 45 -32.74 -3.81 -26.35
CA ARG A 45 -33.35 -3.42 -25.07
C ARG A 45 -34.13 -4.53 -24.39
N ASP A 46 -35.01 -5.21 -25.11
CA ASP A 46 -35.86 -6.27 -24.54
C ASP A 46 -35.02 -7.49 -24.12
N ALA A 47 -34.00 -7.84 -24.90
CA ALA A 47 -33.09 -8.94 -24.60
C ALA A 47 -32.23 -8.66 -23.37
N VAL A 48 -31.62 -7.46 -23.28
CA VAL A 48 -30.83 -7.04 -22.12
C VAL A 48 -31.69 -6.98 -20.86
N SER A 49 -32.91 -6.45 -20.96
CA SER A 49 -33.86 -6.40 -19.83
C SER A 49 -34.28 -7.78 -19.36
N ALA A 50 -34.58 -8.69 -20.30
CA ALA A 50 -34.93 -10.08 -19.99
C ALA A 50 -33.78 -10.84 -19.32
N MET A 51 -32.54 -10.61 -19.78
CA MET A 51 -31.34 -11.16 -19.16
C MET A 51 -31.22 -10.71 -17.70
N PHE A 52 -31.26 -9.40 -17.41
CA PHE A 52 -31.13 -8.91 -16.04
C PHE A 52 -32.27 -9.39 -15.13
N ALA A 53 -33.50 -9.49 -15.64
CA ALA A 53 -34.62 -10.06 -14.89
C ALA A 53 -34.38 -11.54 -14.53
N LYS A 54 -33.83 -12.34 -15.46
CA LYS A 54 -33.48 -13.74 -15.20
C LYS A 54 -32.33 -13.87 -14.21
N VAL A 55 -31.28 -13.06 -14.35
CA VAL A 55 -30.15 -13.01 -13.40
C VAL A 55 -30.65 -12.68 -12.00
N ALA A 56 -31.59 -11.74 -11.86
CA ALA A 56 -32.16 -11.39 -10.56
C ALA A 56 -32.88 -12.56 -9.89
N ILE A 57 -33.70 -13.30 -10.63
CA ILE A 57 -34.39 -14.51 -10.14
C ILE A 57 -33.36 -15.56 -9.70
N ASP A 58 -32.32 -15.78 -10.51
CA ASP A 58 -31.35 -16.85 -10.25
C ASP A 58 -30.33 -16.48 -9.16
N ALA A 59 -30.04 -15.20 -8.97
CA ALA A 59 -29.24 -14.67 -7.88
C ALA A 59 -30.00 -14.62 -6.54
N ALA A 60 -31.32 -14.45 -6.55
CA ALA A 60 -32.14 -14.57 -5.33
C ALA A 60 -32.13 -16.00 -4.75
N ASN A 61 -31.90 -17.01 -5.58
CA ASN A 61 -31.92 -18.43 -5.20
C ASN A 61 -30.53 -19.00 -4.83
N SER A 62 -29.47 -18.19 -4.86
CA SER A 62 -28.08 -18.65 -4.61
C SER A 62 -27.21 -17.51 -4.08
N MET A 63 -26.36 -17.80 -3.09
CA MET A 63 -25.38 -16.81 -2.62
C MET A 63 -24.24 -16.58 -3.64
N LYS A 64 -23.90 -17.58 -4.47
CA LYS A 64 -22.81 -17.48 -5.45
C LYS A 64 -23.04 -16.34 -6.44
N LYS A 65 -22.03 -15.49 -6.62
CA LYS A 65 -22.04 -14.41 -7.62
C LYS A 65 -22.30 -14.94 -9.03
N ARG A 66 -23.37 -14.46 -9.67
CA ARG A 66 -23.72 -14.78 -11.06
C ARG A 66 -22.84 -13.98 -12.01
N GLN A 67 -22.28 -14.64 -13.02
CA GLN A 67 -21.45 -14.01 -14.04
C GLN A 67 -22.35 -13.49 -15.16
N VAL A 68 -22.25 -12.20 -15.47
CA VAL A 68 -22.97 -11.54 -16.57
C VAL A 68 -21.93 -10.97 -17.53
N ARG A 69 -21.83 -11.55 -18.71
CA ARG A 69 -20.85 -11.12 -19.71
C ARG A 69 -21.51 -10.28 -20.80
N MET A 70 -21.14 -9.01 -20.85
CA MET A 70 -21.54 -8.01 -21.84
C MET A 70 -20.32 -7.63 -22.68
N ALA A 71 -20.14 -8.28 -23.83
CA ALA A 71 -18.93 -8.18 -24.64
C ALA A 71 -19.08 -7.40 -25.96
N ASN A 72 -20.33 -7.16 -26.38
CA ASN A 72 -20.65 -6.53 -27.66
C ASN A 72 -21.20 -5.11 -27.47
N VAL A 73 -21.70 -4.48 -28.54
CA VAL A 73 -22.29 -3.13 -28.51
C VAL A 73 -23.81 -3.25 -28.48
N TYR A 74 -24.41 -2.99 -27.33
CA TYR A 74 -25.85 -3.15 -27.10
C TYR A 74 -26.55 -1.80 -27.21
N ARG A 75 -27.31 -1.61 -28.30
CA ARG A 75 -28.10 -0.40 -28.52
C ARG A 75 -29.47 -0.54 -27.85
N LEU A 76 -29.83 0.39 -26.97
CA LEU A 76 -31.09 0.40 -26.23
C LEU A 76 -31.96 1.57 -26.68
N THR A 77 -33.23 1.34 -27.04
CA THR A 77 -34.21 2.43 -27.28
C THR A 77 -35.26 2.53 -26.16
N LEU A 78 -36.03 3.62 -26.10
CA LEU A 78 -37.05 3.83 -25.05
C LEU A 78 -38.29 2.93 -25.17
N GLY A 79 -38.57 2.35 -26.34
CA GLY A 79 -39.81 1.63 -26.58
C GLY A 79 -41.05 2.47 -26.22
N SER A 80 -42.14 1.83 -25.76
CA SER A 80 -43.37 2.50 -25.31
C SER A 80 -43.38 2.91 -23.83
N ALA A 81 -42.44 2.41 -23.01
CA ALA A 81 -42.26 2.79 -21.61
C ALA A 81 -40.85 2.41 -21.13
N TRP A 82 -39.97 3.38 -20.86
CA TRP A 82 -38.61 3.11 -20.35
C TRP A 82 -38.61 2.60 -18.90
N GLN A 83 -37.83 1.55 -18.64
CA GLN A 83 -37.46 1.12 -17.29
C GLN A 83 -35.94 1.02 -17.22
N SER A 84 -35.33 1.70 -16.25
CA SER A 84 -33.89 1.63 -16.03
C SER A 84 -33.47 0.21 -15.62
N LEU A 85 -32.32 -0.22 -16.12
CA LEU A 85 -31.74 -1.51 -15.78
C LEU A 85 -31.38 -1.55 -14.29
N GLN A 86 -31.66 -2.68 -13.64
CA GLN A 86 -31.26 -2.98 -12.26
C GLN A 86 -30.08 -3.94 -12.30
N ILE A 87 -29.00 -3.62 -11.58
CA ILE A 87 -27.90 -4.57 -11.35
C ILE A 87 -28.32 -5.46 -10.17
N PRO A 88 -28.55 -6.77 -10.36
CA PRO A 88 -29.02 -7.61 -9.28
C PRO A 88 -27.96 -7.82 -8.19
N SER A 89 -28.40 -8.16 -6.98
CA SER A 89 -27.48 -8.61 -5.93
C SER A 89 -26.69 -9.85 -6.34
N ASN A 90 -25.52 -10.07 -5.72
CA ASN A 90 -24.67 -11.24 -5.96
C ASN A 90 -24.38 -11.46 -7.46
N CYS A 91 -23.87 -10.45 -8.16
CA CYS A 91 -23.46 -10.59 -9.56
C CYS A 91 -22.11 -9.95 -9.87
N HIS A 92 -21.51 -10.36 -10.98
CA HIS A 92 -20.33 -9.72 -11.57
C HIS A 92 -20.64 -9.48 -13.04
N ILE A 93 -20.76 -8.21 -13.42
CA ILE A 93 -21.02 -7.76 -14.79
C ILE A 93 -19.69 -7.33 -15.39
N TYR A 94 -19.32 -7.91 -16.53
CA TYR A 94 -18.05 -7.65 -17.19
C TYR A 94 -18.07 -7.91 -18.70
N GLY A 95 -17.02 -7.55 -19.44
CA GLY A 95 -16.79 -8.12 -20.78
C GLY A 95 -16.24 -7.19 -21.87
N GLY A 96 -15.99 -5.91 -21.57
CA GLY A 96 -15.43 -4.92 -22.49
C GLY A 96 -16.45 -4.29 -23.45
N GLY A 97 -17.72 -4.71 -23.39
CA GLY A 97 -18.79 -4.26 -24.26
C GLY A 97 -19.29 -2.84 -23.97
N GLU A 98 -20.09 -2.31 -24.88
CA GLU A 98 -20.71 -0.99 -24.77
C GLU A 98 -22.21 -1.11 -24.60
N ILE A 99 -22.78 -0.34 -23.67
CA ILE A 99 -24.22 -0.15 -23.51
C ILE A 99 -24.52 1.28 -23.95
N HIS A 100 -25.24 1.37 -25.07
CA HIS A 100 -25.53 2.62 -25.75
C HIS A 100 -27.03 2.92 -25.71
N LEU A 101 -27.43 3.94 -24.94
CA LEU A 101 -28.81 4.43 -24.98
C LEU A 101 -29.01 5.33 -26.21
N ASP A 102 -29.70 4.83 -27.24
CA ASP A 102 -29.98 5.60 -28.47
C ASP A 102 -31.17 6.56 -28.30
N ASP A 103 -31.14 7.38 -27.25
CA ASP A 103 -32.19 8.36 -26.92
C ASP A 103 -31.66 9.54 -26.08
N ASP A 104 -32.18 10.74 -26.31
CA ASP A 104 -31.79 12.00 -25.66
C ASP A 104 -32.85 12.56 -24.69
N THR A 105 -33.86 11.76 -24.33
CA THR A 105 -34.93 12.15 -23.41
C THR A 105 -34.34 12.49 -22.01
N PRO A 106 -34.82 13.55 -21.35
CA PRO A 106 -34.34 13.96 -20.03
C PRO A 106 -34.80 12.99 -18.94
N GLN A 107 -34.07 12.96 -17.82
CA GLN A 107 -34.39 12.26 -16.57
C GLN A 107 -34.43 10.73 -16.70
N ILE A 108 -33.69 10.21 -17.68
CA ILE A 108 -33.54 8.79 -17.94
C ILE A 108 -32.12 8.34 -17.58
N ASN A 109 -32.03 7.38 -16.65
CA ASN A 109 -30.80 6.70 -16.27
C ASN A 109 -30.72 5.34 -16.97
N ILE A 110 -29.53 4.93 -17.42
CA ILE A 110 -29.34 3.59 -18.00
C ILE A 110 -29.47 2.56 -16.89
N PHE A 111 -28.66 2.70 -15.84
CA PHE A 111 -28.77 1.92 -14.61
C PHE A 111 -29.33 2.77 -13.47
N ASN A 112 -30.30 2.21 -12.74
CA ASN A 112 -30.82 2.82 -11.52
C ASN A 112 -31.00 1.77 -10.43
N THR A 113 -29.89 1.26 -9.89
CA THR A 113 -29.91 0.11 -8.98
C THR A 113 -30.31 0.54 -7.57
N VAL A 114 -31.33 -0.13 -6.99
CA VAL A 114 -31.87 0.20 -5.67
C VAL A 114 -31.83 -1.01 -4.74
N GLU A 115 -31.29 -0.82 -3.52
CA GLU A 115 -31.30 -1.82 -2.44
C GLU A 115 -30.70 -3.17 -2.83
N GLN A 116 -29.61 -3.14 -3.61
CA GLN A 116 -28.85 -4.33 -4.01
C GLN A 116 -27.51 -4.39 -3.30
N SER A 117 -26.96 -5.60 -3.19
CA SER A 117 -25.67 -5.81 -2.51
C SER A 117 -24.77 -6.84 -3.19
N ASN A 118 -23.48 -6.79 -2.87
CA ASN A 118 -22.49 -7.79 -3.27
C ASN A 118 -22.32 -7.93 -4.79
N PHE A 119 -22.24 -6.81 -5.51
CA PHE A 119 -22.05 -6.83 -6.97
C PHE A 119 -20.78 -6.13 -7.42
N ILE A 120 -20.30 -6.50 -8.61
CA ILE A 120 -19.14 -5.88 -9.27
C ILE A 120 -19.57 -5.49 -10.68
N VAL A 121 -19.26 -4.27 -11.09
CA VAL A 121 -19.33 -3.83 -12.48
C VAL A 121 -17.92 -3.52 -12.93
N GLU A 122 -17.47 -4.19 -13.97
CA GLU A 122 -16.08 -4.14 -14.42
C GLU A 122 -15.98 -4.07 -15.94
N ASP A 123 -15.08 -3.24 -16.46
CA ASP A 123 -14.71 -3.26 -17.89
C ASP A 123 -15.93 -3.09 -18.82
N LEU A 124 -16.73 -2.05 -18.60
CA LEU A 124 -17.87 -1.70 -19.46
C LEU A 124 -17.76 -0.27 -19.97
N ARG A 125 -18.32 -0.03 -21.15
CA ARG A 125 -18.54 1.31 -21.70
C ARG A 125 -20.01 1.68 -21.60
N ILE A 126 -20.33 2.77 -20.92
CA ILE A 126 -21.70 3.27 -20.77
C ILE A 126 -21.78 4.65 -21.43
N THR A 127 -22.65 4.77 -22.42
CA THR A 127 -22.81 6.01 -23.16
C THR A 127 -24.22 6.14 -23.72
N ARG A 128 -24.51 7.30 -24.32
CA ARG A 128 -25.79 7.57 -24.96
C ARG A 128 -25.62 8.33 -26.28
N LYS A 129 -26.71 8.42 -27.02
CA LYS A 129 -26.80 9.18 -28.27
C LYS A 129 -26.36 10.62 -28.10
N VAL A 130 -25.44 11.05 -28.96
CA VAL A 130 -25.09 12.47 -29.14
C VAL A 130 -25.99 13.08 -30.20
N THR A 131 -27.01 13.83 -29.80
CA THR A 131 -27.79 14.66 -30.72
C THR A 131 -27.16 16.05 -30.83
N GLN A 132 -26.74 16.44 -32.04
CA GLN A 132 -26.29 17.81 -32.32
C GLN A 132 -27.45 18.81 -32.12
N LYS A 133 -27.66 19.27 -30.89
CA LYS A 133 -28.64 20.33 -30.62
C LYS A 133 -28.09 21.61 -30.01
N ASP A 134 -26.77 21.72 -29.88
CA ASP A 134 -26.04 23.00 -29.88
C ASP A 134 -24.56 22.73 -30.22
N ALA A 135 -23.77 23.76 -30.56
CA ALA A 135 -22.35 23.64 -30.90
C ALA A 135 -21.45 23.12 -29.74
N ASP A 136 -22.01 22.94 -28.55
CA ASP A 136 -21.37 22.44 -27.33
C ASP A 136 -22.20 21.25 -26.78
N PRO A 137 -21.81 19.99 -27.07
CA PRO A 137 -22.57 18.81 -26.68
C PRO A 137 -22.54 18.51 -25.17
N ILE A 138 -21.53 18.98 -24.43
CA ILE A 138 -21.38 18.74 -22.98
C ILE A 138 -22.38 19.58 -22.21
N TRP A 139 -22.50 20.86 -22.60
CA TRP A 139 -23.48 21.79 -22.06
C TRP A 139 -24.92 21.25 -22.12
N TRP A 140 -25.25 20.53 -23.19
CA TRP A 140 -26.59 19.98 -23.39
C TRP A 140 -26.98 18.97 -22.30
N TYR A 141 -26.05 18.11 -21.88
CA TYR A 141 -26.32 17.06 -20.89
C TYR A 141 -26.49 17.59 -19.47
N ALA A 142 -25.97 18.77 -19.15
CA ALA A 142 -26.13 19.40 -17.84
C ALA A 142 -27.61 19.62 -17.48
N THR A 143 -28.48 19.79 -18.47
CA THR A 143 -29.90 20.15 -18.27
C THR A 143 -30.85 18.96 -18.12
N ARG A 144 -30.33 17.74 -18.02
CA ARG A 144 -31.11 16.51 -18.25
C ARG A 144 -31.28 15.60 -17.04
N ALA A 145 -30.51 15.74 -15.96
CA ALA A 145 -30.59 14.88 -14.78
C ALA A 145 -30.58 13.36 -15.12
N CYS A 146 -29.67 12.95 -16.00
CA CYS A 146 -29.52 11.59 -16.52
C CYS A 146 -28.18 11.00 -16.06
N THR A 147 -28.17 10.26 -14.96
CA THR A 147 -26.97 9.56 -14.48
C THR A 147 -26.71 8.30 -15.31
N GLY A 148 -25.45 8.04 -15.66
CA GLY A 148 -25.05 6.80 -16.33
C GLY A 148 -25.39 5.57 -15.48
N MET A 149 -24.85 5.54 -14.25
CA MET A 149 -25.16 4.53 -13.25
C MET A 149 -25.53 5.17 -11.91
N ALA A 150 -26.80 5.07 -11.53
CA ALA A 150 -27.29 5.49 -10.23
C ALA A 150 -27.41 4.29 -9.28
N PHE A 151 -26.97 4.47 -8.04
CA PHE A 151 -27.03 3.49 -6.96
C PHE A 151 -27.70 4.13 -5.75
N THR A 152 -28.77 3.53 -5.26
CA THR A 152 -29.50 4.02 -4.07
C THR A 152 -29.58 2.93 -3.02
N ARG A 153 -29.10 3.21 -1.80
CA ARG A 153 -29.08 2.28 -0.66
C ARG A 153 -28.46 0.92 -0.99
N CYS A 154 -27.43 0.93 -1.84
CA CYS A 154 -26.70 -0.28 -2.21
C CYS A 154 -25.51 -0.49 -1.27
N GLU A 155 -25.10 -1.76 -1.10
CA GLU A 155 -24.05 -2.13 -0.15
C GLU A 155 -23.03 -3.11 -0.73
N ASN A 156 -21.76 -2.98 -0.34
CA ASN A 156 -20.69 -3.90 -0.71
C ASN A 156 -20.56 -4.11 -2.23
N PHE A 157 -20.22 -3.04 -2.95
CA PHE A 157 -20.07 -3.12 -4.39
C PHE A 157 -18.85 -2.37 -4.93
N THR A 158 -18.43 -2.78 -6.13
CA THR A 158 -17.29 -2.20 -6.83
C THR A 158 -17.68 -1.81 -8.25
N VAL A 159 -17.28 -0.61 -8.68
CA VAL A 159 -17.30 -0.20 -10.09
C VAL A 159 -15.86 0.09 -10.51
N ARG A 160 -15.35 -0.65 -11.49
CA ARG A 160 -13.95 -0.52 -11.91
C ARG A 160 -13.69 -0.69 -13.38
N ASN A 161 -12.63 -0.07 -13.88
CA ASN A 161 -12.20 -0.18 -15.28
C ASN A 161 -13.31 0.22 -16.28
N CYS A 162 -14.32 0.99 -15.85
CA CYS A 162 -15.43 1.39 -16.72
C CYS A 162 -15.12 2.72 -17.42
N VAL A 163 -15.71 2.91 -18.60
CA VAL A 163 -15.74 4.20 -19.30
C VAL A 163 -17.17 4.70 -19.32
N ILE A 164 -17.44 5.87 -18.73
CA ILE A 164 -18.78 6.44 -18.70
C ILE A 164 -18.75 7.85 -19.26
N SER A 165 -19.60 8.13 -20.24
CA SER A 165 -19.60 9.41 -20.95
C SER A 165 -20.96 9.86 -21.44
N MET A 166 -21.10 11.15 -21.76
CA MET A 166 -22.31 11.74 -22.37
C MET A 166 -23.54 11.68 -21.45
N HIS A 167 -23.32 11.75 -20.14
CA HIS A 167 -24.38 11.77 -19.12
C HIS A 167 -24.39 13.11 -18.37
N THR A 168 -25.42 13.35 -17.56
CA THR A 168 -25.38 14.45 -16.58
C THR A 168 -24.32 14.11 -15.53
N ASP A 169 -24.58 13.05 -14.75
CA ASP A 169 -23.58 12.45 -13.86
C ASP A 169 -23.09 11.11 -14.44
N ALA A 170 -21.83 10.72 -14.23
CA ALA A 170 -21.43 9.35 -14.57
C ALA A 170 -21.85 8.34 -13.50
N LEU A 171 -21.39 8.53 -12.26
CA LEU A 171 -21.67 7.66 -11.12
C LEU A 171 -22.38 8.44 -10.00
N GLY A 172 -23.65 8.08 -9.74
CA GLY A 172 -24.46 8.70 -8.69
C GLY A 172 -24.74 7.73 -7.56
N LEU A 173 -24.25 8.01 -6.35
CA LEU A 173 -24.48 7.22 -5.16
C LEU A 173 -25.42 7.98 -4.22
N SER A 174 -26.42 7.31 -3.70
CA SER A 174 -27.32 7.83 -2.65
C SER A 174 -27.36 6.85 -1.49
N ASP A 175 -26.92 7.27 -0.30
CA ASP A 175 -26.93 6.47 0.94
C ASP A 175 -26.32 5.05 0.82
N CYS A 176 -25.21 4.91 0.10
CA CYS A 176 -24.55 3.62 -0.11
C CYS A 176 -23.49 3.32 0.98
N THR A 177 -23.20 2.04 1.24
CA THR A 177 -22.21 1.62 2.26
C THR A 177 -21.20 0.62 1.70
N SER A 178 -19.92 0.75 2.07
CA SER A 178 -18.85 -0.17 1.63
C SER A 178 -18.73 -0.21 0.11
N VAL A 179 -18.29 0.90 -0.47
CA VAL A 179 -18.23 1.09 -1.93
C VAL A 179 -16.80 1.35 -2.37
N THR A 180 -16.39 0.73 -3.49
CA THR A 180 -15.11 1.03 -4.15
C THR A 180 -15.35 1.47 -5.60
N LEU A 181 -14.89 2.67 -5.94
CA LEU A 181 -14.88 3.20 -7.30
C LEU A 181 -13.41 3.34 -7.73
N GLU A 182 -12.93 2.48 -8.64
CA GLU A 182 -11.50 2.46 -8.99
C GLU A 182 -11.19 2.33 -10.48
N ASN A 183 -10.11 2.98 -10.95
CA ASN A 183 -9.60 2.84 -12.33
C ASN A 183 -10.64 3.15 -13.42
N ASN A 184 -11.63 4.00 -13.16
CA ASN A 184 -12.63 4.37 -14.15
C ASN A 184 -12.18 5.61 -14.95
N LEU A 185 -12.61 5.69 -16.20
CA LEU A 185 -12.52 6.89 -17.03
C LEU A 185 -13.90 7.51 -17.16
N LEU A 186 -14.09 8.68 -16.54
CA LEU A 186 -15.36 9.39 -16.48
C LEU A 186 -15.18 10.71 -17.23
N LYS A 187 -15.83 10.83 -18.40
CA LYS A 187 -15.52 11.92 -19.33
C LYS A 187 -16.71 12.46 -20.11
N ASP A 188 -16.60 13.69 -20.59
CA ASP A 188 -17.61 14.32 -21.45
C ASP A 188 -18.99 14.36 -20.75
N LEU A 189 -19.03 15.00 -19.58
CA LEU A 189 -20.18 14.96 -18.66
C LEU A 189 -20.78 16.35 -18.42
N GLY A 190 -22.11 16.40 -18.40
CA GLY A 190 -22.87 17.62 -18.18
C GLY A 190 -22.76 18.20 -16.78
N GLU A 191 -22.54 17.35 -15.77
CA GLU A 191 -22.34 17.73 -14.37
C GLU A 191 -21.21 16.89 -13.76
N GLU A 192 -21.49 15.98 -12.83
CA GLU A 192 -20.46 15.35 -11.99
C GLU A 192 -19.99 13.98 -12.50
N PRO A 193 -18.68 13.75 -12.67
CA PRO A 193 -18.13 12.40 -12.80
C PRO A 193 -18.58 11.48 -11.66
N ILE A 194 -18.43 11.92 -10.41
CA ILE A 194 -18.85 11.13 -9.24
C ILE A 194 -19.62 12.05 -8.29
N ALA A 195 -20.85 11.65 -7.97
CA ALA A 195 -21.66 12.33 -6.98
C ALA A 195 -22.09 11.36 -5.88
N VAL A 196 -21.63 11.62 -4.65
CA VAL A 196 -21.95 10.86 -3.44
C VAL A 196 -22.90 11.68 -2.56
N ARG A 197 -24.14 11.24 -2.47
CA ARG A 197 -25.24 11.87 -1.75
C ARG A 197 -25.56 11.01 -0.52
N GLY A 198 -24.76 11.15 0.53
CA GLY A 198 -24.74 10.28 1.71
C GLY A 198 -24.01 8.95 1.48
N GLY A 199 -23.47 8.37 2.56
CA GLY A 199 -22.81 7.06 2.53
C GLY A 199 -21.70 6.89 3.55
N ARG A 200 -21.17 5.66 3.66
CA ARG A 200 -20.12 5.31 4.63
C ARG A 200 -19.18 4.23 4.12
N HIS A 201 -17.90 4.30 4.50
CA HIS A 201 -16.83 3.41 4.03
C HIS A 201 -16.74 3.42 2.50
N ILE A 202 -16.48 4.58 1.91
CA ILE A 202 -16.40 4.75 0.45
C ILE A 202 -14.97 5.06 0.07
N THR A 203 -14.43 4.29 -0.88
CA THR A 203 -13.11 4.53 -1.47
C THR A 203 -13.26 4.91 -2.94
N ILE A 204 -12.73 6.06 -3.31
CA ILE A 204 -12.66 6.59 -4.67
C ILE A 204 -11.19 6.73 -5.03
N GLN A 205 -10.67 5.84 -5.87
CA GLN A 205 -9.23 5.78 -6.12
C GLN A 205 -8.82 5.57 -7.58
N ASN A 206 -7.70 6.15 -7.98
CA ASN A 206 -7.08 5.90 -9.30
C ASN A 206 -8.01 6.16 -10.50
N ASN A 207 -9.01 7.03 -10.38
CA ASN A 207 -9.92 7.34 -11.48
C ASN A 207 -9.39 8.53 -12.30
N GLU A 208 -9.68 8.53 -13.59
CA GLU A 208 -9.49 9.64 -14.52
C GLU A 208 -10.83 10.36 -14.74
N LEU A 209 -10.90 11.64 -14.34
CA LEU A 209 -12.10 12.47 -14.43
C LEU A 209 -11.77 13.67 -15.30
N THR A 210 -12.41 13.78 -16.47
CA THR A 210 -12.06 14.83 -17.42
C THR A 210 -13.23 15.41 -18.20
N ASN A 211 -13.11 16.65 -18.66
CA ASN A 211 -14.08 17.27 -19.54
C ASN A 211 -15.52 17.23 -18.99
N HIS A 212 -15.66 17.64 -17.73
CA HIS A 212 -16.92 17.68 -16.99
C HIS A 212 -17.27 19.13 -16.62
N GLN A 213 -18.56 19.47 -16.58
CA GLN A 213 -18.99 20.84 -16.29
C GLN A 213 -19.37 21.05 -14.80
N GLY A 214 -19.74 20.00 -14.08
CA GLY A 214 -19.99 20.03 -12.63
C GLY A 214 -18.72 19.82 -11.82
N ASP A 215 -18.90 19.43 -10.56
CA ASP A 215 -17.80 19.10 -9.66
C ASP A 215 -17.19 17.75 -10.04
N GLY A 216 -15.85 17.64 -10.06
CA GLY A 216 -15.19 16.37 -10.37
C GLY A 216 -15.65 15.25 -9.42
N ILE A 217 -15.59 15.52 -8.12
CA ILE A 217 -16.17 14.65 -7.10
C ILE A 217 -17.02 15.49 -6.15
N LEU A 218 -18.32 15.26 -6.18
CA LEU A 218 -19.29 15.90 -5.29
C LEU A 218 -19.61 14.99 -4.10
N LEU A 219 -19.50 15.54 -2.90
CA LEU A 219 -19.97 14.94 -1.66
C LEU A 219 -21.14 15.77 -1.11
N LYS A 220 -22.14 15.09 -0.58
CA LYS A 220 -23.25 15.66 0.20
C LYS A 220 -23.56 14.74 1.37
N THR A 221 -24.07 15.28 2.48
CA THR A 221 -24.72 14.44 3.50
C THR A 221 -26.02 13.87 2.93
N GLY A 222 -26.41 12.68 3.39
CA GLY A 222 -27.68 12.06 2.99
C GLY A 222 -28.88 12.82 3.52
N VAL A 223 -30.06 12.56 2.96
CA VAL A 223 -31.32 13.09 3.52
C VAL A 223 -31.58 12.38 4.86
N ASN A 224 -31.35 13.09 5.96
CA ASN A 224 -31.52 12.62 7.34
C ASN A 224 -30.49 11.60 7.88
N ARG A 225 -29.25 11.56 7.36
CA ARG A 225 -28.20 10.65 7.87
C ARG A 225 -26.80 11.26 7.82
N ASP A 226 -25.97 10.85 8.78
CA ASP A 226 -24.53 11.15 8.81
C ASP A 226 -23.77 10.41 7.71
N ALA A 227 -22.67 11.01 7.25
CA ALA A 227 -21.73 10.42 6.30
C ALA A 227 -20.32 10.42 6.90
N TYR A 228 -19.57 9.33 6.75
CA TYR A 228 -18.23 9.21 7.33
C TYR A 228 -17.37 8.14 6.66
N ASP A 229 -16.06 8.20 6.94
CA ASP A 229 -15.04 7.27 6.45
C ASP A 229 -15.01 7.21 4.92
N ILE A 230 -14.67 8.34 4.32
CA ILE A 230 -14.56 8.48 2.87
C ILE A 230 -13.12 8.80 2.48
N LEU A 231 -12.60 8.05 1.51
CA LEU A 231 -11.24 8.14 1.01
C LEU A 231 -11.25 8.51 -0.48
N ILE A 232 -10.63 9.64 -0.82
CA ILE A 232 -10.44 10.11 -2.20
C ILE A 232 -8.94 10.19 -2.45
N VAL A 233 -8.39 9.20 -3.16
CA VAL A 233 -6.93 9.07 -3.32
C VAL A 233 -6.46 8.77 -4.72
N ASN A 234 -5.32 9.36 -5.12
CA ASN A 234 -4.66 9.06 -6.40
C ASN A 234 -5.55 9.27 -7.64
N ASN A 235 -6.59 10.10 -7.56
CA ASN A 235 -7.42 10.42 -8.72
C ASN A 235 -6.78 11.57 -9.51
N HIS A 236 -7.05 11.60 -10.80
CA HIS A 236 -6.66 12.70 -11.68
C HIS A 236 -7.93 13.38 -12.20
N ILE A 237 -8.14 14.61 -11.74
CA ILE A 237 -9.31 15.44 -12.04
C ILE A 237 -8.82 16.61 -12.86
N HIS A 238 -9.14 16.65 -14.15
CA HIS A 238 -8.53 17.64 -15.02
C HIS A 238 -9.42 18.11 -16.17
N ASP A 239 -9.08 19.27 -16.70
CA ASP A 239 -9.75 19.85 -17.87
C ASP A 239 -11.26 19.99 -17.68
N GLY A 240 -11.66 20.64 -16.58
CA GLY A 240 -13.06 20.99 -16.37
C GLY A 240 -13.59 21.77 -17.57
N HIS A 241 -14.77 21.39 -18.06
CA HIS A 241 -15.41 22.06 -19.20
C HIS A 241 -15.95 23.41 -18.76
N LYS A 242 -15.77 24.42 -19.61
CA LYS A 242 -16.31 25.77 -19.40
C LYS A 242 -17.31 26.06 -20.52
N PRO A 243 -18.62 26.09 -20.24
CA PRO A 243 -19.62 26.15 -21.29
C PRO A 243 -19.60 27.49 -22.03
N ALA A 244 -19.83 27.45 -23.35
CA ALA A 244 -19.83 28.64 -24.20
C ALA A 244 -21.09 29.53 -24.02
N LYS A 245 -22.16 29.00 -23.43
CA LYS A 245 -23.40 29.71 -23.08
C LYS A 245 -23.81 29.35 -21.65
N PRO A 246 -24.42 30.26 -20.88
CA PRO A 246 -24.99 29.90 -19.58
C PRO A 246 -26.07 28.82 -19.79
N ALA A 247 -25.94 27.67 -19.13
CA ALA A 247 -27.06 26.73 -19.03
C ALA A 247 -28.21 27.39 -18.27
N GLY A 248 -29.45 26.97 -18.52
CA GLY A 248 -30.66 27.47 -17.86
C GLY A 248 -30.75 27.26 -16.34
N ALA A 249 -29.62 27.09 -15.65
CA ALA A 249 -29.46 27.08 -14.19
C ALA A 249 -28.27 27.94 -13.70
N GLY A 250 -27.70 28.82 -14.53
CA GLY A 250 -26.68 29.79 -14.07
C GLY A 250 -25.24 29.29 -14.04
N HIS A 251 -24.95 28.09 -14.56
CA HIS A 251 -23.59 27.56 -14.65
C HIS A 251 -22.81 28.26 -15.79
N THR A 252 -22.05 29.29 -15.43
CA THR A 252 -21.07 29.98 -16.30
C THR A 252 -19.62 29.62 -15.94
N GLN A 253 -19.45 28.79 -14.92
CA GLN A 253 -18.16 28.42 -14.34
C GLN A 253 -17.64 27.14 -14.99
N ARG A 254 -16.31 26.98 -14.93
CA ARG A 254 -15.63 25.74 -15.30
C ARG A 254 -16.00 24.62 -14.31
N GLY A 255 -15.93 23.35 -14.73
CA GLY A 255 -16.01 22.21 -13.83
C GLY A 255 -15.01 22.26 -12.66
N GLY A 256 -15.44 21.79 -11.49
CA GLY A 256 -14.73 21.88 -10.21
C GLY A 256 -13.84 20.68 -9.87
N GLY A 257 -13.07 20.76 -8.79
CA GLY A 257 -12.29 19.62 -8.29
C GLY A 257 -13.10 18.73 -7.35
N VAL A 258 -12.66 18.61 -6.10
CA VAL A 258 -13.41 17.87 -5.05
C VAL A 258 -14.21 18.84 -4.21
N THR A 259 -15.48 18.53 -3.94
CA THR A 259 -16.31 19.36 -3.07
C THR A 259 -17.14 18.58 -2.07
N LEU A 260 -17.45 19.23 -0.95
CA LEU A 260 -18.49 18.83 -0.02
C LEU A 260 -19.46 20.00 0.18
N ASN A 261 -20.65 19.85 -0.38
CA ASN A 261 -21.72 20.82 -0.25
C ASN A 261 -22.80 20.22 0.66
N ASN A 262 -22.75 20.56 1.94
CA ASN A 262 -23.76 20.15 2.92
C ASN A 262 -25.04 20.99 2.81
N GLU A 263 -25.68 20.97 1.63
CA GLU A 263 -26.86 21.77 1.25
C GLU A 263 -28.17 21.29 1.93
N VAL A 264 -28.11 20.51 3.00
CA VAL A 264 -29.31 19.99 3.68
C VAL A 264 -29.88 21.06 4.60
N THR A 265 -31.18 21.35 4.46
CA THR A 265 -31.92 22.24 5.36
C THR A 265 -32.67 21.42 6.41
N GLY A 266 -32.64 21.83 7.69
CA GLY A 266 -33.33 21.13 8.79
C GLY A 266 -32.39 20.58 9.86
N THR A 267 -32.54 19.31 10.23
CA THR A 267 -31.72 18.65 11.27
C THR A 267 -30.25 18.59 10.82
N PRO A 268 -29.29 19.06 11.62
CA PRO A 268 -27.87 18.95 11.29
C PRO A 268 -27.46 17.48 11.21
N HIS A 269 -26.82 17.09 10.11
CA HIS A 269 -26.16 15.79 9.96
C HIS A 269 -24.67 16.01 9.78
N SER A 270 -23.90 15.20 10.49
CA SER A 270 -22.45 15.31 10.53
C SER A 270 -21.82 14.63 9.32
N PHE A 271 -20.80 15.29 8.77
CA PHE A 271 -19.82 14.65 7.90
C PHE A 271 -18.51 14.58 8.68
N THR A 272 -17.91 13.40 8.79
CA THR A 272 -16.67 13.22 9.57
C THR A 272 -15.69 12.27 8.88
N ASN A 273 -14.40 12.38 9.19
CA ASN A 273 -13.35 11.47 8.70
C ASN A 273 -13.28 11.38 7.16
N LEU A 274 -12.88 12.49 6.53
CA LEU A 274 -12.61 12.56 5.09
C LEU A 274 -11.12 12.68 4.83
N THR A 275 -10.59 11.80 3.99
CA THR A 275 -9.22 11.94 3.47
C THR A 275 -9.25 12.24 1.96
N VAL A 276 -8.62 13.34 1.57
CA VAL A 276 -8.36 13.72 0.17
C VAL A 276 -6.85 13.79 0.00
N ALA A 277 -6.25 12.76 -0.60
CA ALA A 277 -4.78 12.67 -0.64
C ALA A 277 -4.20 12.20 -1.98
N ASN A 278 -3.01 12.72 -2.33
CA ASN A 278 -2.27 12.34 -3.54
C ASN A 278 -3.06 12.51 -4.85
N ASN A 279 -4.09 13.35 -4.89
CA ASN A 279 -4.84 13.60 -6.11
C ASN A 279 -4.13 14.66 -6.97
N HIS A 280 -4.32 14.56 -8.28
CA HIS A 280 -3.85 15.53 -9.26
C HIS A 280 -5.06 16.32 -9.78
N ILE A 281 -5.17 17.61 -9.42
CA ILE A 281 -6.31 18.46 -9.78
C ILE A 281 -5.83 19.64 -10.61
N VAL A 282 -6.16 19.65 -11.91
CA VAL A 282 -5.56 20.59 -12.87
C VAL A 282 -6.59 21.21 -13.80
N ASN A 283 -6.48 22.51 -14.07
CA ASN A 283 -7.33 23.19 -15.07
C ASN A 283 -8.82 23.04 -14.72
N THR A 284 -9.16 23.29 -13.46
CA THR A 284 -10.52 23.27 -12.91
C THR A 284 -10.90 24.64 -12.36
N SER A 285 -12.17 24.83 -12.01
CA SER A 285 -12.67 26.04 -11.35
C SER A 285 -12.08 26.21 -9.96
N TYR A 286 -11.89 25.13 -9.21
CA TYR A 286 -11.31 25.10 -7.87
C TYR A 286 -10.67 23.75 -7.60
N GLY A 287 -9.73 23.66 -6.66
CA GLY A 287 -9.09 22.40 -6.31
C GLY A 287 -9.94 21.56 -5.34
N ILE A 288 -10.07 22.01 -4.09
CA ILE A 288 -10.83 21.33 -3.04
C ILE A 288 -11.67 22.36 -2.27
N SER A 289 -12.96 22.10 -2.09
CA SER A 289 -13.90 22.99 -1.37
C SER A 289 -14.75 22.21 -0.38
N LEU A 290 -14.59 22.38 0.92
CA LEU A 290 -15.31 21.55 1.91
C LEU A 290 -16.08 22.40 2.91
N GLY A 291 -17.39 22.16 3.04
CA GLY A 291 -18.24 22.82 4.05
C GLY A 291 -18.84 21.86 5.07
N GLY A 292 -18.81 22.22 6.35
CA GLY A 292 -19.60 21.55 7.40
C GLY A 292 -19.13 20.14 7.76
N ILE A 293 -17.84 19.98 8.05
CA ILE A 293 -17.18 18.68 8.26
C ILE A 293 -16.12 18.74 9.38
N SER A 294 -15.95 17.65 10.14
CA SER A 294 -14.83 17.49 11.08
C SER A 294 -13.87 16.36 10.69
N ASP A 295 -12.66 16.39 11.23
CA ASP A 295 -11.62 15.35 11.07
C ASP A 295 -11.25 15.15 9.59
N ILE A 296 -10.61 16.18 9.03
CA ILE A 296 -10.25 16.23 7.61
C ILE A 296 -8.75 16.02 7.46
N ASN A 297 -8.35 15.20 6.50
CA ASN A 297 -6.97 15.10 6.04
C ASN A 297 -6.86 15.42 4.55
N ILE A 298 -6.38 16.62 4.22
CA ILE A 298 -6.05 17.06 2.86
C ILE A 298 -4.53 17.01 2.73
N SER A 299 -3.99 15.99 2.06
CA SER A 299 -2.53 15.78 2.06
C SER A 299 -1.93 15.43 0.71
N ASN A 300 -0.75 15.99 0.41
CA ASN A 300 0.05 15.65 -0.77
C ASN A 300 -0.68 15.76 -2.11
N ASN A 301 -1.71 16.61 -2.22
CA ASN A 301 -2.38 16.84 -3.50
C ASN A 301 -1.56 17.81 -4.36
N TYR A 302 -1.56 17.59 -5.67
CA TYR A 302 -1.02 18.54 -6.64
C TYR A 302 -2.17 19.28 -7.30
N ILE A 303 -2.29 20.58 -7.02
CA ILE A 303 -3.38 21.45 -7.44
C ILE A 303 -2.80 22.57 -8.27
N LYS A 304 -3.18 22.67 -9.55
CA LYS A 304 -2.55 23.61 -10.48
C LYS A 304 -3.50 24.20 -11.51
N THR A 305 -3.29 25.47 -11.89
CA THR A 305 -4.07 26.16 -12.93
C THR A 305 -5.56 26.21 -12.55
N ILE A 306 -5.88 27.05 -11.58
CA ILE A 306 -7.20 27.06 -10.93
C ILE A 306 -7.88 28.42 -11.08
N GLU A 307 -9.11 28.46 -11.63
CA GLU A 307 -9.83 29.72 -11.90
C GLU A 307 -10.34 30.45 -10.66
N ARG A 308 -10.47 29.76 -9.53
CA ARG A 308 -10.86 30.32 -8.22
C ARG A 308 -9.81 29.95 -7.19
N PHE A 309 -10.14 29.11 -6.22
CA PHE A 309 -9.30 28.80 -5.06
C PHE A 309 -8.72 27.39 -5.11
N GLY A 310 -7.51 27.22 -4.55
CA GLY A 310 -6.83 25.93 -4.47
C GLY A 310 -7.50 24.99 -3.49
N ILE A 311 -7.43 25.31 -2.19
CA ILE A 311 -8.11 24.59 -1.11
C ILE A 311 -8.92 25.60 -0.31
N GLN A 312 -10.21 25.32 -0.09
CA GLN A 312 -11.10 26.17 0.69
C GLN A 312 -11.92 25.35 1.69
N ILE A 313 -12.05 25.89 2.91
CA ILE A 313 -13.18 25.57 3.78
C ILE A 313 -14.31 26.52 3.47
N ASP A 314 -15.39 25.97 2.96
CA ASP A 314 -16.51 26.74 2.47
C ASP A 314 -17.44 27.12 3.63
N TYR A 315 -17.50 28.43 3.89
CA TYR A 315 -18.36 29.06 4.88
C TYR A 315 -19.59 29.75 4.24
N SER A 316 -19.91 29.41 2.97
CA SER A 316 -21.13 29.84 2.30
C SER A 316 -22.36 29.19 2.93
N LEU A 317 -23.36 30.02 3.27
CA LEU A 317 -24.66 29.53 3.74
C LEU A 317 -25.48 28.84 2.64
N VAL A 318 -25.07 28.96 1.38
CA VAL A 318 -25.69 28.19 0.28
C VAL A 318 -25.26 26.73 0.39
N ASN A 319 -23.98 26.49 0.65
CA ASN A 319 -23.39 25.14 0.68
C ASN A 319 -23.36 24.52 2.08
N ASN A 320 -23.59 25.31 3.13
CA ASN A 320 -23.73 24.88 4.52
C ASN A 320 -24.81 25.71 5.26
N PRO A 321 -26.09 25.63 4.84
CA PRO A 321 -27.20 26.38 5.45
C PRO A 321 -27.46 26.01 6.92
N THR A 322 -27.04 24.81 7.35
CA THR A 322 -27.13 24.33 8.74
C THR A 322 -26.02 24.86 9.64
N LYS A 323 -25.07 25.63 9.09
CA LYS A 323 -24.01 26.31 9.83
C LYS A 323 -23.11 25.35 10.63
N ILE A 324 -22.85 24.18 10.06
CA ILE A 324 -22.02 23.17 10.73
C ILE A 324 -20.57 23.66 10.78
N PRO A 325 -19.92 23.69 11.95
CA PRO A 325 -18.54 24.15 12.09
C PRO A 325 -17.56 23.17 11.42
N THR A 326 -16.37 23.66 11.10
CA THR A 326 -15.28 22.82 10.54
C THR A 326 -14.08 22.81 11.46
N ASN A 327 -13.75 21.64 12.02
CA ASN A 327 -12.71 21.50 13.06
C ASN A 327 -11.77 20.32 12.76
N ASN A 328 -10.64 20.22 13.47
CA ASN A 328 -9.67 19.11 13.36
C ASN A 328 -9.18 18.85 11.94
N SER A 329 -8.79 19.91 11.22
CA SER A 329 -8.33 19.78 9.84
C SER A 329 -6.80 19.72 9.74
N ARG A 330 -6.30 18.78 8.94
CA ARG A 330 -4.90 18.65 8.55
C ARG A 330 -4.79 18.97 7.06
N ILE A 331 -4.12 20.06 6.72
CA ILE A 331 -3.82 20.47 5.36
C ILE A 331 -2.30 20.45 5.20
N ILE A 332 -1.75 19.32 4.75
CA ILE A 332 -0.31 19.04 4.89
C ILE A 332 0.33 18.60 3.57
N GLY A 333 1.48 19.18 3.21
CA GLY A 333 2.29 18.70 2.09
C GLY A 333 1.69 18.93 0.70
N ASN A 334 0.65 19.76 0.56
CA ASN A 334 0.01 20.01 -0.73
C ASN A 334 0.86 20.97 -1.57
N HIS A 335 0.89 20.74 -2.89
CA HIS A 335 1.42 21.68 -3.88
C HIS A 335 0.26 22.42 -4.51
N VAL A 336 0.16 23.73 -4.28
CA VAL A 336 -0.89 24.60 -4.83
C VAL A 336 -0.23 25.69 -5.67
N GLU A 337 -0.53 25.72 -6.97
CA GLU A 337 0.09 26.65 -7.90
C GLU A 337 -0.90 27.28 -8.88
N ASP A 338 -0.65 28.52 -9.28
CA ASP A 338 -1.40 29.23 -10.33
C ASP A 338 -2.91 29.33 -10.04
N THR A 339 -3.27 29.86 -8.85
CA THR A 339 -4.67 30.14 -8.49
C THR A 339 -5.03 31.60 -8.76
N VAL A 340 -6.21 31.84 -9.32
CA VAL A 340 -6.72 33.21 -9.53
C VAL A 340 -7.16 33.84 -8.21
N GLU A 341 -7.85 33.09 -7.35
CA GLU A 341 -8.23 33.47 -6.00
C GLU A 341 -7.30 32.82 -4.96
N ASN A 342 -7.79 32.58 -3.73
CA ASN A 342 -6.96 32.12 -2.61
C ASN A 342 -6.23 30.79 -2.92
N GLY A 343 -4.99 30.66 -2.46
CA GLY A 343 -4.27 29.38 -2.54
C GLY A 343 -4.87 28.36 -1.57
N ILE A 344 -4.74 28.65 -0.28
CA ILE A 344 -5.42 27.94 0.82
C ILE A 344 -6.27 28.96 1.58
N ASP A 345 -7.53 28.63 1.79
CA ASP A 345 -8.50 29.41 2.52
C ASP A 345 -9.12 28.57 3.65
N TYR A 346 -8.60 28.77 4.87
CA TYR A 346 -9.08 28.15 6.09
C TYR A 346 -9.61 29.22 7.06
N HIS A 347 -10.62 29.99 6.66
CA HIS A 347 -11.28 30.92 7.58
C HIS A 347 -12.76 30.62 7.78
N GLY A 348 -13.24 30.94 8.98
CA GLY A 348 -14.66 30.97 9.32
C GLY A 348 -15.21 32.39 9.31
N ASN A 349 -16.52 32.50 9.49
CA ASN A 349 -17.21 33.76 9.71
C ASN A 349 -18.08 33.67 10.99
N ASN A 350 -18.96 34.64 11.20
CA ASN A 350 -19.84 34.65 12.38
C ASN A 350 -20.89 33.52 12.39
N ASP A 351 -21.12 32.87 11.25
CA ASP A 351 -22.09 31.78 11.12
C ASP A 351 -21.42 30.40 11.18
N ILE A 352 -20.28 30.22 10.51
CA ILE A 352 -19.55 28.96 10.42
C ILE A 352 -18.14 29.18 11.01
N SER A 353 -17.92 28.62 12.19
CA SER A 353 -16.62 28.68 12.87
C SER A 353 -15.66 27.62 12.34
N VAL A 354 -14.37 27.96 12.36
CA VAL A 354 -13.28 27.01 12.12
C VAL A 354 -12.33 26.99 13.32
N ALA A 355 -11.80 25.83 13.67
CA ALA A 355 -10.86 25.69 14.80
C ALA A 355 -9.94 24.47 14.67
N GLU A 356 -8.90 24.43 15.49
CA GLU A 356 -8.08 23.24 15.76
C GLU A 356 -7.43 22.62 14.51
N SER A 357 -6.78 23.44 13.69
CA SER A 357 -6.22 23.00 12.41
C SER A 357 -4.72 23.19 12.26
N VAL A 358 -4.11 22.29 11.49
CA VAL A 358 -2.70 22.30 11.12
C VAL A 358 -2.58 22.46 9.61
N ILE A 359 -1.96 23.56 9.20
CA ILE A 359 -1.64 23.87 7.81
C ILE A 359 -0.12 23.83 7.69
N ALA A 360 0.46 22.72 7.27
CA ALA A 360 1.90 22.51 7.38
C ALA A 360 2.56 22.00 6.10
N ASP A 361 3.81 22.39 5.89
CA ASP A 361 4.67 21.86 4.80
C ASP A 361 4.05 21.98 3.39
N ASN A 362 3.10 22.89 3.19
CA ASN A 362 2.51 23.13 1.88
C ASN A 362 3.42 24.02 1.04
N PHE A 363 3.45 23.76 -0.26
CA PHE A 363 4.10 24.60 -1.25
C PHE A 363 3.03 25.40 -2.01
N LEU A 364 3.10 26.72 -1.91
CA LEU A 364 2.21 27.65 -2.61
C LEU A 364 3.03 28.53 -3.54
N ASN A 365 2.62 28.64 -4.80
CA ASN A 365 3.30 29.47 -5.79
C ASN A 365 2.29 30.17 -6.71
N PHE A 366 2.47 31.48 -6.94
CA PHE A 366 1.57 32.24 -7.81
C PHE A 366 0.08 32.08 -7.47
N CYS A 367 -0.26 32.17 -6.18
CA CYS A 367 -1.65 32.17 -5.72
C CYS A 367 -2.20 33.60 -5.57
N GLY A 368 -3.50 33.76 -5.74
CA GLY A 368 -4.19 35.04 -5.62
C GLY A 368 -3.84 36.01 -6.76
N THR A 369 -3.75 35.51 -7.98
CA THR A 369 -3.28 36.28 -9.15
C THR A 369 -4.31 37.27 -9.69
N SER A 370 -5.58 37.21 -9.25
CA SER A 370 -6.65 38.13 -9.68
C SER A 370 -6.22 39.60 -9.70
N ASN A 371 -6.64 40.32 -10.72
CA ASN A 371 -6.43 41.76 -10.83
C ASN A 371 -7.57 42.57 -10.20
N SER A 372 -8.69 41.92 -9.89
CA SER A 372 -9.90 42.57 -9.37
C SER A 372 -9.94 42.63 -7.84
N SER A 373 -9.21 41.73 -7.15
CA SER A 373 -9.15 41.66 -5.68
C SER A 373 -7.80 41.12 -5.21
N ALA A 374 -7.43 41.46 -3.98
CA ALA A 374 -6.19 41.02 -3.35
C ALA A 374 -6.41 39.73 -2.55
N PHE A 375 -6.47 38.61 -3.26
CA PHE A 375 -6.55 37.27 -2.67
C PHE A 375 -5.20 36.81 -2.09
N ASN A 376 -5.27 35.80 -1.23
CA ASN A 376 -4.19 35.39 -0.34
C ASN A 376 -3.53 34.09 -0.81
N GLY A 377 -2.25 33.92 -0.51
CA GLY A 377 -1.58 32.62 -0.52
C GLY A 377 -2.26 31.72 0.50
N ILE A 378 -2.17 32.07 1.78
CA ILE A 378 -2.90 31.41 2.86
C ILE A 378 -3.76 32.43 3.62
N ALA A 379 -5.06 32.18 3.70
CA ALA A 379 -5.96 32.78 4.67
C ALA A 379 -6.28 31.76 5.77
N ALA A 380 -6.20 32.14 7.05
CA ALA A 380 -6.42 31.19 8.14
C ALA A 380 -6.97 31.86 9.43
N THR A 381 -7.82 31.14 10.16
CA THR A 381 -8.28 31.52 11.51
C THR A 381 -8.04 30.39 12.50
N GLU A 382 -7.53 30.69 13.69
CA GLU A 382 -7.31 29.74 14.80
C GLU A 382 -6.57 28.44 14.40
N ALA A 383 -5.57 28.58 13.52
CA ALA A 383 -4.78 27.47 12.98
C ALA A 383 -3.29 27.58 13.30
N THR A 384 -2.60 26.45 13.27
CA THR A 384 -1.13 26.38 13.28
C THR A 384 -0.62 26.26 11.85
N LEU A 385 0.16 27.25 11.41
CA LEU A 385 0.79 27.31 10.10
C LEU A 385 2.31 27.05 10.27
N SER A 386 2.81 25.88 9.85
CA SER A 386 4.22 25.54 10.06
C SER A 386 4.94 25.01 8.82
N GLY A 387 6.16 25.49 8.54
CA GLY A 387 6.99 24.91 7.47
C GLY A 387 6.49 25.18 6.04
N ASN A 388 5.45 26.00 5.86
CA ASN A 388 4.91 26.28 4.54
C ASN A 388 5.88 27.14 3.73
N ILE A 389 5.92 26.90 2.42
CA ILE A 389 6.67 27.69 1.44
C ILE A 389 5.64 28.47 0.61
N ILE A 390 5.63 29.80 0.71
CA ILE A 390 4.67 30.68 0.04
C ILE A 390 5.45 31.63 -0.86
N ASN A 391 5.34 31.45 -2.17
CA ASN A 391 6.12 32.19 -3.15
C ASN A 391 5.22 32.94 -4.13
N ASN A 392 5.62 34.16 -4.52
CA ASN A 392 5.03 34.89 -5.64
C ASN A 392 3.52 35.16 -5.48
N CYS A 393 3.02 35.28 -4.24
CA CYS A 393 1.62 35.57 -3.94
C CYS A 393 1.41 37.06 -3.63
N LYS A 394 0.40 37.69 -4.24
CA LYS A 394 0.11 39.13 -4.06
C LYS A 394 -0.16 39.50 -2.59
N VAL A 395 -0.91 38.68 -1.87
CA VAL A 395 -0.97 38.71 -0.40
C VAL A 395 -0.48 37.34 0.06
N ALA A 396 0.59 37.26 0.84
CA ALA A 396 1.11 35.95 1.25
C ALA A 396 0.25 35.33 2.36
N LEU A 397 -0.06 36.12 3.39
CA LEU A 397 -0.77 35.67 4.58
C LEU A 397 -1.88 36.64 4.98
N PHE A 398 -3.03 36.08 5.34
CA PHE A 398 -4.12 36.77 6.04
C PHE A 398 -4.60 35.90 7.20
N THR A 399 -4.12 36.18 8.41
CA THR A 399 -4.28 35.26 9.54
C THR A 399 -4.90 35.90 10.77
N ASN A 400 -5.85 35.20 11.39
CA ASN A 400 -6.53 35.57 12.64
C ASN A 400 -6.20 34.61 13.78
N SER A 401 -5.58 35.09 14.86
CA SER A 401 -5.35 34.28 16.08
C SER A 401 -4.62 32.95 15.79
N CYS A 402 -3.68 32.98 14.84
CA CYS A 402 -2.95 31.81 14.36
C CYS A 402 -1.55 31.71 14.99
N VAL A 403 -1.00 30.50 14.99
CA VAL A 403 0.41 30.22 15.31
C VAL A 403 1.17 29.95 14.02
N MET A 404 1.99 30.88 13.56
CA MET A 404 2.80 30.79 12.36
C MET A 404 4.29 30.62 12.70
N THR A 405 4.86 29.46 12.41
CA THR A 405 6.28 29.18 12.69
C THR A 405 7.05 28.48 11.57
N GLY A 406 8.31 28.88 11.36
CA GLY A 406 9.19 28.23 10.38
C GLY A 406 8.73 28.35 8.93
N ASN A 407 7.81 29.27 8.60
CA ASN A 407 7.34 29.44 7.23
C ASN A 407 8.35 30.24 6.40
N LYS A 408 8.48 29.92 5.12
CA LYS A 408 9.29 30.65 4.15
C LYS A 408 8.37 31.39 3.19
N ILE A 409 8.43 32.72 3.21
CA ILE A 409 7.53 33.60 2.47
C ILE A 409 8.36 34.49 1.55
N THR A 410 8.20 34.35 0.23
CA THR A 410 9.03 35.08 -0.72
C THR A 410 8.24 35.77 -1.83
N ASN A 411 8.68 36.98 -2.20
CA ASN A 411 8.25 37.78 -3.35
C ASN A 411 6.74 38.06 -3.43
N SER A 412 6.34 39.29 -3.17
CA SER A 412 4.95 39.74 -3.25
C SER A 412 4.49 40.08 -4.67
N GLY A 413 5.43 40.35 -5.58
CA GLY A 413 5.12 40.86 -6.92
C GLY A 413 4.57 42.29 -6.95
N TRP A 414 4.55 43.01 -5.82
CA TRP A 414 4.07 44.39 -5.77
C TRP A 414 5.06 45.37 -6.40
N THR A 415 4.51 46.30 -7.20
CA THR A 415 5.23 47.44 -7.79
C THR A 415 5.03 48.76 -7.03
N SER A 416 4.19 48.77 -5.99
CA SER A 416 3.99 49.91 -5.07
C SER A 416 3.85 49.42 -3.62
N SER A 417 4.10 50.27 -2.63
CA SER A 417 4.03 49.88 -1.21
C SER A 417 2.64 49.38 -0.81
N GLN A 418 2.50 48.09 -0.51
CA GLN A 418 1.22 47.45 -0.21
C GLN A 418 1.33 46.43 0.93
N VAL A 419 0.21 46.18 1.60
CA VAL A 419 0.16 45.16 2.66
C VAL A 419 0.28 43.78 2.05
N TRP A 420 1.28 43.02 2.47
CA TRP A 420 1.56 41.69 1.95
C TRP A 420 1.29 40.57 2.96
N ILE A 421 1.60 40.82 4.23
CA ILE A 421 1.29 39.92 5.34
C ILE A 421 0.37 40.67 6.30
N LYS A 422 -0.80 40.10 6.57
CA LYS A 422 -1.85 40.68 7.41
C LYS A 422 -2.07 39.77 8.61
N LEU A 423 -1.74 40.28 9.79
CA LEU A 423 -1.90 39.59 11.07
C LEU A 423 -2.96 40.31 11.90
N TYR A 424 -3.79 39.57 12.63
CA TYR A 424 -4.78 40.11 13.57
C TYR A 424 -5.24 39.06 14.58
N GLY A 425 -5.90 39.50 15.66
CA GLY A 425 -6.48 38.61 16.68
C GLY A 425 -5.56 38.32 17.88
N ASP A 426 -6.18 37.94 18.99
CA ASP A 426 -5.51 37.66 20.25
C ASP A 426 -4.73 36.34 20.18
N ARG A 427 -3.60 36.26 20.91
CA ARG A 427 -2.69 35.09 20.95
C ARG A 427 -2.07 34.73 19.59
N THR A 428 -2.05 35.66 18.64
CA THR A 428 -1.34 35.48 17.36
C THR A 428 0.15 35.33 17.60
N VAL A 429 0.77 34.27 17.07
CA VAL A 429 2.21 34.03 17.16
C VAL A 429 2.79 34.02 15.74
N PHE A 430 3.67 34.96 15.41
CA PHE A 430 4.48 34.96 14.19
C PHE A 430 5.94 34.80 14.61
N SER A 431 6.47 33.58 14.64
CA SER A 431 7.82 33.34 15.16
C SER A 431 8.69 32.39 14.34
N GLY A 432 9.96 32.73 14.16
CA GLY A 432 10.91 31.87 13.44
C GLY A 432 10.67 31.78 11.93
N ASN A 433 9.88 32.69 11.35
CA ASN A 433 9.59 32.71 9.91
C ASN A 433 10.69 33.44 9.13
N ARG A 434 10.86 33.08 7.86
CA ARG A 434 11.74 33.77 6.91
C ARG A 434 10.91 34.47 5.84
N VAL A 435 10.96 35.79 5.83
CA VAL A 435 10.21 36.67 4.93
C VAL A 435 11.20 37.42 4.04
N THR A 436 11.08 37.30 2.73
CA THR A 436 11.95 38.02 1.79
C THR A 436 11.14 38.57 0.62
N ASP A 437 11.07 39.88 0.48
CA ASP A 437 10.41 40.53 -0.65
C ASP A 437 11.33 41.51 -1.36
N SER A 438 11.55 41.27 -2.66
CA SER A 438 12.16 42.26 -3.56
C SER A 438 11.16 43.24 -4.16
N GLY A 439 9.86 42.95 -4.04
CA GLY A 439 8.79 43.91 -4.33
C GLY A 439 8.60 44.90 -3.18
N PHE A 440 7.44 45.55 -3.13
CA PHE A 440 7.16 46.59 -2.13
C PHE A 440 6.13 46.18 -1.06
N GLY A 441 6.02 44.89 -0.79
CA GLY A 441 5.20 44.33 0.28
C GLY A 441 5.71 44.65 1.68
N TYR A 442 4.80 44.89 2.62
CA TYR A 442 5.11 45.06 4.04
C TYR A 442 4.15 44.28 4.96
N ILE A 443 4.51 44.17 6.24
CA ILE A 443 3.72 43.46 7.26
C ILE A 443 2.81 44.45 7.98
N ARG A 444 1.53 44.12 8.13
CA ARG A 444 0.59 44.85 8.97
C ARG A 444 0.07 43.96 10.08
N PHE A 445 0.17 44.43 11.32
CA PHE A 445 -0.47 43.84 12.48
C PHE A 445 -1.58 44.77 12.97
N LEU A 446 -2.83 44.34 12.83
CA LEU A 446 -3.99 45.18 13.13
C LEU A 446 -4.27 45.30 14.63
N ASN A 447 -4.25 44.20 15.38
CA ASN A 447 -4.47 44.14 16.82
C ASN A 447 -4.01 42.78 17.36
N GLY A 448 -3.79 42.67 18.65
CA GLY A 448 -3.62 41.38 19.31
C GLY A 448 -3.11 41.50 20.74
N LYS A 449 -3.86 40.98 21.71
CA LYS A 449 -3.40 40.78 23.08
C LYS A 449 -2.67 39.44 23.18
N ASN A 450 -1.68 39.33 24.06
CA ASN A 450 -0.83 38.15 24.21
C ASN A 450 -0.19 37.68 22.89
N ALA A 451 0.01 38.60 21.95
CA ALA A 451 0.57 38.27 20.65
C ALA A 451 2.10 38.27 20.68
N ILE A 452 2.73 37.43 19.86
CA ILE A 452 4.17 37.25 19.80
C ILE A 452 4.64 37.42 18.35
N ILE A 453 5.54 38.36 18.11
CA ILE A 453 6.30 38.48 16.87
C ILE A 453 7.78 38.44 17.23
N GLU A 454 8.41 37.26 17.14
CA GLU A 454 9.82 37.13 17.53
C GLU A 454 10.65 36.13 16.71
N GLY A 455 11.96 36.36 16.64
CA GLY A 455 12.89 35.41 16.02
C GLY A 455 12.72 35.25 14.50
N ASN A 456 12.00 36.17 13.84
CA ASN A 456 11.79 36.13 12.39
C ASN A 456 12.97 36.76 11.64
N VAL A 457 13.12 36.35 10.38
CA VAL A 457 14.11 36.83 9.40
C VAL A 457 13.41 37.64 8.32
N ILE A 458 13.44 38.97 8.40
CA ILE A 458 12.59 39.81 7.56
C ILE A 458 13.45 40.71 6.67
N LYS A 459 13.36 40.49 5.35
CA LYS A 459 14.01 41.29 4.33
C LYS A 459 12.97 41.88 3.39
N LEU A 460 12.82 43.20 3.34
CA LEU A 460 11.75 43.86 2.57
C LEU A 460 12.28 45.08 1.82
N ALA A 461 12.00 45.18 0.53
CA ALA A 461 12.36 46.35 -0.28
C ALA A 461 11.33 47.49 -0.24
N SER A 462 10.24 47.36 0.54
CA SER A 462 9.22 48.41 0.65
C SER A 462 9.82 49.75 1.11
N PRO A 463 9.66 50.83 0.34
CA PRO A 463 10.27 52.13 0.64
C PRO A 463 9.53 52.93 1.72
N ALA A 464 8.39 52.46 2.23
CA ALA A 464 7.51 53.24 3.10
C ALA A 464 7.40 52.75 4.55
N ARG A 465 7.52 51.43 4.80
CA ARG A 465 7.47 50.80 6.14
C ARG A 465 7.78 49.30 6.03
N ALA A 466 8.36 48.72 7.08
CA ALA A 466 8.53 47.27 7.20
C ALA A 466 7.39 46.62 7.99
N LEU A 467 6.98 47.25 9.09
CA LEU A 467 5.89 46.84 9.97
C LEU A 467 4.95 48.03 10.27
N GLU A 468 3.65 47.81 10.10
CA GLU A 468 2.58 48.74 10.48
C GLU A 468 1.77 48.16 11.65
N LEU A 469 1.60 48.95 12.71
CA LEU A 469 0.76 48.62 13.86
C LEU A 469 -0.52 49.47 13.82
N GLY A 470 -1.67 48.83 13.63
CA GLY A 470 -2.91 49.51 13.24
C GLY A 470 -4.00 49.68 14.32
N GLY A 471 -3.81 49.15 15.53
CA GLY A 471 -4.90 49.07 16.53
C GLY A 471 -4.42 48.89 17.97
N ALA A 472 -5.26 48.29 18.82
CA ALA A 472 -5.00 48.16 20.26
C ALA A 472 -4.03 47.02 20.58
N PHE A 473 -2.92 47.38 21.22
CA PHE A 473 -1.93 46.48 21.81
C PHE A 473 -1.79 46.82 23.29
N ASP A 474 -1.46 45.83 24.12
CA ASP A 474 -1.19 46.02 25.55
C ASP A 474 0.19 45.46 25.94
N GLU A 475 0.53 45.58 27.22
CA GLU A 475 1.80 45.13 27.81
C GLU A 475 2.08 43.62 27.66
N THR A 476 1.10 42.82 27.23
CA THR A 476 1.28 41.39 26.99
C THR A 476 1.75 41.07 25.57
N THR A 477 1.80 42.06 24.69
CA THR A 477 2.26 41.90 23.30
C THR A 477 3.79 41.94 23.23
N LEU A 478 4.40 40.90 22.67
CA LEU A 478 5.84 40.77 22.52
C LEU A 478 6.26 40.96 21.05
N ILE A 479 6.97 42.05 20.76
CA ILE A 479 7.62 42.26 19.46
C ILE A 479 9.12 42.46 19.72
N GLY A 480 9.95 41.47 19.37
CA GLY A 480 11.39 41.53 19.68
C GLY A 480 12.19 40.41 19.03
N LYS A 481 13.54 40.50 19.08
CA LYS A 481 14.46 39.48 18.53
C LYS A 481 14.26 39.17 17.03
N ASN A 482 13.61 40.05 16.28
CA ASN A 482 13.46 39.94 14.84
C ASN A 482 14.65 40.59 14.14
N VAL A 483 15.03 39.97 13.04
CA VAL A 483 15.99 40.43 12.05
C VAL A 483 15.27 41.31 11.04
N TRP A 484 15.76 42.52 10.82
CA TRP A 484 15.21 43.41 9.80
C TRP A 484 16.31 43.89 8.84
N ASP A 485 16.22 43.46 7.59
CA ASP A 485 16.99 43.97 6.45
C ASP A 485 16.01 44.69 5.49
N CYS A 486 15.64 45.93 5.83
CA CYS A 486 14.60 46.66 5.12
C CYS A 486 15.09 48.00 4.55
N ALA A 487 14.57 48.36 3.36
CA ALA A 487 14.88 49.63 2.72
C ALA A 487 14.40 50.86 3.52
N PHE A 488 13.35 50.71 4.33
CA PHE A 488 12.80 51.75 5.21
C PHE A 488 12.75 51.24 6.67
N LYS A 489 13.39 51.95 7.61
CA LYS A 489 13.68 51.48 8.99
C LYS A 489 12.66 51.84 10.10
N PRO A 490 11.82 52.90 10.01
CA PRO A 490 10.81 53.17 11.05
C PRO A 490 9.65 52.15 11.07
N ILE A 491 9.27 51.71 12.28
CA ILE A 491 7.93 51.16 12.58
C ILE A 491 6.96 52.35 12.67
N LEU A 492 5.89 52.34 11.89
CA LEU A 492 4.86 53.39 11.91
C LEU A 492 3.70 52.95 12.81
N SER A 493 3.46 53.69 13.89
CA SER A 493 2.25 53.59 14.73
C SER A 493 1.27 54.70 14.35
N THR A 494 0.02 54.35 14.13
CA THR A 494 -1.06 55.32 13.82
C THR A 494 -1.84 55.78 15.06
N LEU A 495 -1.42 55.41 16.27
CA LEU A 495 -2.09 55.82 17.51
C LEU A 495 -1.75 57.27 17.87
N ALA A 496 -2.71 58.18 17.70
CA ALA A 496 -2.66 59.52 18.27
C ALA A 496 -2.75 59.43 19.80
N GLY A 497 -1.67 59.77 20.52
CA GLY A 497 -1.70 59.95 21.97
C GLY A 497 -0.97 58.95 22.86
N VAL A 498 -0.04 58.12 22.33
CA VAL A 498 0.86 57.34 23.21
C VAL A 498 2.02 58.22 23.70
N THR A 499 1.69 59.16 24.56
CA THR A 499 2.64 59.86 25.44
C THR A 499 2.53 59.26 26.84
N GLY A 500 3.54 58.49 27.24
CA GLY A 500 3.82 58.18 28.65
C GLY A 500 2.94 57.10 29.29
N ASN A 501 3.33 55.84 29.15
CA ASN A 501 3.76 55.01 30.29
C ASN A 501 4.34 53.68 29.79
N GLN A 502 5.59 53.44 30.18
CA GLN A 502 6.31 52.17 30.34
C GLN A 502 5.62 50.89 29.84
N LEU A 503 6.00 50.41 28.64
CA LEU A 503 6.22 49.00 28.23
C LEU A 503 6.11 48.83 26.70
N ILE A 504 7.04 49.44 25.96
CA ILE A 504 7.66 48.73 24.84
C ILE A 504 9.15 48.81 25.15
N GLN A 505 9.69 47.73 25.72
CA GLN A 505 11.11 47.65 26.06
C GLN A 505 11.90 47.59 24.75
N TYR A 506 12.18 48.76 24.16
CA TYR A 506 13.26 48.91 23.19
C TYR A 506 14.57 48.81 23.96
N SER A 507 14.98 47.59 24.30
CA SER A 507 16.40 47.32 24.48
C SER A 507 16.98 47.24 23.07
N PHE A 508 17.60 48.33 22.62
CA PHE A 508 18.66 48.27 21.64
C PHE A 508 19.97 48.00 22.40
N PRO A 509 20.38 46.75 22.66
CA PRO A 509 21.80 46.50 22.63
C PRO A 509 22.20 46.61 21.16
N ASN A 510 23.13 47.51 20.89
CA ASN A 510 23.95 47.37 19.70
C ASN A 510 24.53 45.96 19.68
N GLU A 511 23.97 45.08 18.86
CA GLU A 511 24.69 44.27 17.87
C GLU A 511 23.67 43.78 16.83
N GLY A 512 23.57 44.57 15.76
CA GLY A 512 22.76 44.28 14.57
C GLY A 512 23.37 43.15 13.74
N VAL A 513 23.20 41.94 14.23
CA VAL A 513 23.61 40.71 13.57
C VAL A 513 22.44 39.72 13.65
N PRO A 514 21.57 39.72 12.63
CA PRO A 514 20.29 39.04 12.72
C PRO A 514 20.37 37.51 12.81
N HIS A 515 21.43 36.97 12.26
CA HIS A 515 21.96 35.67 12.59
C HIS A 515 23.44 35.90 12.74
N ILE A 516 24.06 35.25 13.72
CA ILE A 516 25.51 35.14 13.70
C ILE A 516 25.84 34.43 12.39
N THR A 517 26.54 35.12 11.50
CA THR A 517 27.05 34.57 10.25
C THR A 517 28.57 34.58 10.29
N PRO A 518 29.23 33.64 9.61
CA PRO A 518 30.68 33.64 9.47
C PRO A 518 31.24 34.96 8.90
N GLN A 519 30.49 35.67 8.04
CA GLN A 519 30.92 36.94 7.44
C GLN A 519 31.17 38.04 8.47
N MET A 520 30.45 38.03 9.59
CA MET A 520 30.67 39.00 10.68
C MET A 520 32.01 38.80 11.38
N PHE A 521 32.60 37.62 11.22
CA PHE A 521 33.92 37.24 11.74
C PHE A 521 34.97 37.21 10.62
N GLY A 522 34.65 37.79 9.46
CA GLY A 522 35.59 37.98 8.36
C GLY A 522 35.49 36.98 7.21
N ALA A 523 34.59 35.99 7.27
CA ALA A 523 34.43 35.06 6.15
C ALA A 523 33.99 35.77 4.87
N LYS A 524 34.48 35.31 3.71
CA LYS A 524 34.18 35.90 2.40
C LYS A 524 33.36 34.99 1.50
N GLY A 525 33.54 33.68 1.58
CA GLY A 525 32.83 32.75 0.69
C GLY A 525 33.17 32.98 -0.78
N ASP A 526 34.40 33.40 -1.08
CA ASP A 526 34.87 33.83 -2.41
C ASP A 526 35.81 32.81 -3.09
N TRP A 527 35.87 31.57 -2.59
CA TRP A 527 36.74 30.54 -3.14
C TRP A 527 36.42 30.23 -4.60
N ASN A 528 37.46 30.30 -5.44
CA ASN A 528 37.45 29.84 -6.81
C ASN A 528 38.29 28.57 -6.94
N ASP A 529 37.63 27.42 -6.95
CA ASP A 529 38.28 26.12 -6.98
C ASP A 529 39.11 25.89 -8.26
N THR A 530 38.66 26.41 -9.41
CA THR A 530 39.38 26.31 -10.68
C THR A 530 40.74 27.00 -10.60
N ALA A 531 40.76 28.23 -10.10
CA ALA A 531 41.96 29.03 -9.95
C ALA A 531 42.78 28.66 -8.70
N GLY A 532 42.17 28.03 -7.69
CA GLY A 532 42.81 27.69 -6.42
C GLY A 532 43.12 28.92 -5.57
N VAL A 533 42.28 29.96 -5.67
CA VAL A 533 42.45 31.23 -4.94
C VAL A 533 41.15 31.64 -4.26
N GLY A 534 41.26 32.30 -3.10
CA GLY A 534 40.16 32.78 -2.28
C GLY A 534 40.59 32.93 -0.83
N THR A 535 39.68 33.39 0.01
CA THR A 535 39.92 33.58 1.45
C THR A 535 39.76 32.26 2.20
N ASP A 536 40.68 31.96 3.12
CA ASP A 536 40.49 30.87 4.09
C ASP A 536 39.54 31.34 5.19
N ASP A 537 38.35 30.79 5.20
CA ASP A 537 37.25 31.20 6.06
C ASP A 537 37.24 30.44 7.40
N THR A 538 38.19 29.51 7.62
CA THR A 538 38.19 28.59 8.77
C THR A 538 38.13 29.30 10.12
N GLN A 539 38.98 30.30 10.32
CA GLN A 539 39.04 31.02 11.60
C GLN A 539 37.75 31.82 11.85
N ALA A 540 37.17 32.40 10.80
CA ALA A 540 35.92 33.13 10.88
C ALA A 540 34.76 32.21 11.29
N PHE A 541 34.67 31.00 10.73
CA PHE A 541 33.68 30.01 11.15
C PHE A 541 33.88 29.56 12.60
N LYS A 542 35.10 29.27 13.02
CA LYS A 542 35.40 28.87 14.41
C LYS A 542 35.00 29.96 15.40
N GLN A 543 35.31 31.22 15.10
CA GLN A 543 34.90 32.37 15.90
C GLN A 543 33.38 32.55 15.93
N ALA A 544 32.72 32.40 14.78
CA ALA A 544 31.27 32.50 14.68
C ALA A 544 30.56 31.41 15.50
N ILE A 545 31.02 30.15 15.43
CA ILE A 545 30.50 29.03 16.23
C ILE A 545 30.70 29.31 17.72
N ALA A 546 31.91 29.69 18.13
CA ALA A 546 32.22 29.99 19.52
C ALA A 546 31.37 31.14 20.06
N TYR A 547 31.24 32.22 19.29
CA TYR A 547 30.41 33.36 19.64
C TYR A 547 28.94 32.93 19.76
N ALA A 548 28.41 32.19 18.80
CA ALA A 548 27.02 31.75 18.82
C ALA A 548 26.68 30.85 20.00
N ILE A 549 27.59 29.94 20.37
CA ILE A 549 27.44 29.13 21.59
C ILE A 549 27.46 30.03 22.84
N SER A 550 28.38 31.00 22.91
CA SER A 550 28.46 31.93 24.05
C SER A 550 27.22 32.80 24.24
N GLN A 551 26.54 33.13 23.14
CA GLN A 551 25.29 33.90 23.13
C GLN A 551 24.04 33.02 23.31
N GLY A 552 24.19 31.70 23.47
CA GLY A 552 23.07 30.77 23.61
C GLY A 552 22.23 30.60 22.33
N CYS A 553 22.81 30.89 21.17
CA CYS A 553 22.14 30.70 19.88
C CYS A 553 21.99 29.20 19.56
N LYS A 554 20.87 28.86 18.91
CA LYS A 554 20.60 27.47 18.47
C LYS A 554 21.16 27.14 17.10
N LYS A 555 21.37 28.16 16.26
CA LYS A 555 21.83 28.00 14.88
C LYS A 555 22.76 29.11 14.41
N LEU A 556 23.72 28.74 13.57
CA LEU A 556 24.57 29.63 12.78
C LEU A 556 24.03 29.61 11.35
N TYR A 557 23.66 30.77 10.81
CA TYR A 557 23.22 30.89 9.42
C TYR A 557 24.44 31.13 8.52
N VAL A 558 24.54 30.35 7.44
CA VAL A 558 25.63 30.45 6.47
C VAL A 558 25.07 30.92 5.13
N PRO A 559 25.29 32.18 4.74
CA PRO A 559 24.83 32.71 3.45
C PRO A 559 25.36 31.92 2.24
N ALA A 560 24.79 32.17 1.07
CA ALA A 560 25.37 31.69 -0.19
C ALA A 560 26.84 32.13 -0.34
N GLY A 561 27.69 31.21 -0.79
CA GLY A 561 29.13 31.42 -0.94
C GLY A 561 29.91 30.12 -1.10
N ASN A 562 31.13 30.24 -1.63
CA ASN A 562 32.11 29.17 -1.70
C ASN A 562 33.16 29.38 -0.60
N TYR A 563 32.99 28.69 0.53
CA TYR A 563 33.84 28.85 1.70
C TYR A 563 35.00 27.86 1.67
N TYR A 564 36.23 28.35 1.71
CA TYR A 564 37.41 27.50 1.77
C TYR A 564 37.78 27.24 3.24
N ILE A 565 37.88 25.96 3.61
CA ILE A 565 38.13 25.51 4.98
C ILE A 565 39.37 24.62 5.02
N THR A 566 40.27 24.83 5.98
CA THR A 566 41.55 24.12 6.12
C THR A 566 41.71 23.37 7.43
N ASP A 567 40.79 23.56 8.38
CA ASP A 567 40.77 22.87 9.67
C ASP A 567 39.33 22.53 10.11
N THR A 568 39.19 21.61 11.06
CA THR A 568 37.90 21.07 11.49
C THR A 568 36.99 22.13 12.12
N LEU A 569 35.72 22.15 11.70
CA LEU A 569 34.65 22.93 12.29
C LEU A 569 33.82 22.05 13.24
N ASN A 570 34.15 22.10 14.54
CA ASN A 570 33.42 21.36 15.56
C ASN A 570 32.12 22.08 15.93
N LEU A 571 30.97 21.42 15.78
CA LEU A 571 29.64 21.96 16.07
C LEU A 571 29.42 22.28 17.55
N GLY A 572 30.21 21.67 18.44
CA GLY A 572 30.22 21.97 19.88
C GLY A 572 31.17 23.12 20.27
N GLY A 573 31.92 23.68 19.32
CA GLY A 573 32.99 24.65 19.58
C GLY A 573 34.38 24.00 19.63
N GLU A 574 35.43 24.82 19.54
CA GLU A 574 36.81 24.32 19.55
C GLU A 574 37.11 23.53 20.83
N ASN A 575 37.78 22.38 20.67
CA ASN A 575 38.17 21.48 21.76
C ASN A 575 37.01 20.98 22.65
N TYR A 576 35.76 21.08 22.19
CA TYR A 576 34.61 20.63 22.96
C TYR A 576 34.23 19.18 22.66
N THR A 577 33.88 18.44 23.71
CA THR A 577 33.25 17.11 23.66
C THR A 577 32.13 17.07 24.71
N GLY A 578 30.89 16.81 24.30
CA GLY A 578 29.73 16.84 25.20
C GLY A 578 28.42 16.97 24.43
N ASP A 579 27.36 17.48 25.06
CA ASP A 579 26.00 17.60 24.52
C ASP A 579 25.70 18.97 23.87
N LYS A 580 26.47 20.01 24.23
CA LYS A 580 26.24 21.38 23.75
C LYS A 580 26.76 21.61 22.34
N GLY A 581 26.14 22.54 21.65
CA GLY A 581 26.59 22.98 20.35
C GLY A 581 25.49 23.65 19.57
N ILE A 582 25.75 23.85 18.30
CA ILE A 582 24.92 24.66 17.41
C ILE A 582 24.64 23.93 16.09
N ALA A 583 23.50 24.26 15.48
CA ALA A 583 23.21 23.88 14.12
C ALA A 583 23.92 24.79 13.10
N ILE A 584 24.31 24.23 11.96
CA ILE A 584 24.79 24.98 10.80
C ILE A 584 23.74 24.90 9.71
N GLU A 585 23.13 26.03 9.36
CA GLU A 585 22.05 26.11 8.37
C GLU A 585 22.53 26.97 7.19
N GLY A 586 22.74 26.34 6.04
CA GLY A 586 23.05 27.05 4.81
C GLY A 586 21.85 27.78 4.22
N GLU A 587 22.10 28.71 3.30
CA GLU A 587 21.03 29.41 2.57
C GLU A 587 20.26 28.47 1.63
N ASN A 588 21.00 27.60 0.96
CA ASN A 588 20.53 26.53 0.11
C ASN A 588 21.73 25.65 -0.25
N TRP A 589 21.56 24.33 -0.26
CA TRP A 589 22.62 23.36 -0.59
C TRP A 589 23.28 23.55 -1.97
N ILE A 590 22.61 24.22 -2.93
CA ILE A 590 23.17 24.57 -4.25
C ILE A 590 24.12 25.77 -4.17
N SER A 591 23.86 26.74 -3.28
CA SER A 591 24.56 28.02 -3.25
C SER A 591 25.50 28.20 -2.05
N THR A 592 25.35 27.42 -0.99
CA THR A 592 26.26 27.39 0.17
C THR A 592 27.17 26.16 0.08
N LYS A 593 28.45 26.38 -0.27
CA LYS A 593 29.42 25.32 -0.54
C LYS A 593 30.66 25.45 0.32
N PHE A 594 31.10 24.35 0.91
CA PHE A 594 32.33 24.23 1.67
C PHE A 594 33.37 23.45 0.87
N PHE A 595 34.50 24.09 0.59
CA PHE A 595 35.67 23.49 -0.07
C PHE A 595 36.72 23.19 0.98
N PHE A 596 36.80 21.94 1.40
CA PHE A 596 37.66 21.53 2.49
C PHE A 596 39.02 21.02 1.99
N LYS A 597 40.11 21.51 2.57
CA LYS A 597 41.47 20.99 2.33
C LYS A 597 41.93 20.16 3.54
N PRO A 598 41.62 18.86 3.60
CA PRO A 598 42.09 17.97 4.65
C PRO A 598 43.61 17.79 4.63
N THR A 599 44.17 17.47 5.79
CA THR A 599 45.60 17.13 5.97
C THR A 599 45.85 15.63 6.06
N SER A 600 44.80 14.83 6.29
CA SER A 600 44.84 13.38 6.35
C SER A 600 43.44 12.80 6.08
N ASN A 601 43.32 11.48 5.93
CA ASN A 601 42.03 10.80 5.76
C ASN A 601 41.12 10.89 7.00
N ASP A 602 41.72 11.08 8.17
CA ASP A 602 41.00 11.21 9.43
C ASP A 602 40.59 12.66 9.76
N HIS A 603 41.05 13.64 8.97
CA HIS A 603 40.70 15.03 9.16
C HIS A 603 39.29 15.31 8.61
N ALA A 604 38.35 15.73 9.47
CA ALA A 604 36.96 16.04 9.10
C ALA A 604 36.74 17.54 8.84
N CYS A 605 35.91 17.89 7.85
CA CYS A 605 35.51 19.29 7.64
C CYS A 605 34.59 19.76 8.78
N PHE A 606 33.54 18.99 9.04
CA PHE A 606 32.64 19.21 10.17
C PHE A 606 32.72 18.04 11.14
N GLU A 607 32.60 18.34 12.43
CA GLU A 607 32.60 17.31 13.47
C GLU A 607 31.63 17.61 14.61
N SER A 608 30.93 16.60 15.10
CA SER A 608 30.16 16.64 16.37
C SER A 608 30.74 15.61 17.33
N LYS A 609 31.20 16.01 18.51
CA LYS A 609 31.84 15.12 19.50
C LYS A 609 31.04 14.99 20.78
N GLY A 610 30.68 13.78 21.14
CA GLY A 610 30.03 13.42 22.40
C GLY A 610 28.56 13.78 22.50
N GLY A 611 28.00 13.63 23.70
CA GLY A 611 26.57 13.77 23.95
C GLY A 611 25.79 12.48 23.74
N SER A 612 26.44 11.32 23.86
CA SER A 612 25.77 10.02 23.82
C SER A 612 24.62 9.96 24.82
N GLY A 613 23.43 9.58 24.34
CA GLY A 613 22.21 9.49 25.14
C GLY A 613 21.54 10.83 25.50
N ILE A 614 22.05 11.97 25.01
CA ILE A 614 21.53 13.30 25.33
C ILE A 614 21.06 14.02 24.06
N HIS A 615 19.92 14.72 24.15
CA HIS A 615 19.42 15.56 23.07
C HIS A 615 20.36 16.76 22.83
N THR A 616 20.60 17.09 21.56
CA THR A 616 21.50 18.20 21.19
C THR A 616 20.87 19.11 20.13
N ASN A 617 21.30 20.38 20.09
CA ASN A 617 20.92 21.32 19.03
C ASN A 617 21.79 21.18 17.78
N ARG A 618 22.78 20.29 17.78
CA ARG A 618 23.73 20.15 16.67
C ARG A 618 23.09 19.43 15.50
N TYR A 619 23.13 20.06 14.34
CA TYR A 619 22.88 19.43 13.06
C TYR A 619 23.49 20.28 11.93
N ILE A 620 23.43 19.77 10.71
CA ILE A 620 23.81 20.49 9.51
C ILE A 620 22.66 20.34 8.51
N SER A 621 22.27 21.44 7.86
CA SER A 621 21.29 21.42 6.78
C SER A 621 21.62 22.42 5.67
N ASP A 622 21.13 22.16 4.45
CA ASP A 622 21.18 23.08 3.31
C ASP A 622 22.59 23.47 2.84
N VAL A 623 23.53 22.53 2.81
CA VAL A 623 24.91 22.79 2.38
C VAL A 623 25.46 21.72 1.45
N THR A 624 26.40 22.12 0.59
CA THR A 624 27.31 21.20 -0.10
C THR A 624 28.68 21.20 0.59
N ILE A 625 29.26 20.02 0.82
CA ILE A 625 30.62 19.85 1.33
C ILE A 625 31.41 19.05 0.29
N THR A 626 32.53 19.59 -0.18
CA THR A 626 33.38 18.99 -1.21
C THR A 626 34.85 19.22 -0.87
N PRO A 627 35.78 18.33 -1.23
CA PRO A 627 37.20 18.63 -1.12
C PRO A 627 37.58 19.78 -2.04
N ALA A 628 38.53 20.60 -1.61
CA ALA A 628 39.17 21.60 -2.44
C ALA A 628 40.08 20.96 -3.50
N LYS A 629 40.40 21.72 -4.56
CA LYS A 629 41.31 21.29 -5.62
C LYS A 629 42.60 20.65 -5.07
N GLY A 630 42.90 19.46 -5.55
CA GLY A 630 44.07 18.68 -5.15
C GLY A 630 43.88 17.77 -3.92
N ALA A 631 42.69 17.79 -3.29
CA ALA A 631 42.38 16.97 -2.10
C ALA A 631 41.29 15.91 -2.34
N LEU A 632 41.04 15.53 -3.59
CA LEU A 632 40.08 14.48 -3.92
C LEU A 632 40.43 13.17 -3.18
N TYR A 633 39.41 12.51 -2.65
CA TYR A 633 39.51 11.23 -1.92
C TYR A 633 40.41 11.26 -0.69
N THR A 634 40.61 12.45 -0.11
CA THR A 634 41.28 12.65 1.18
C THR A 634 40.27 13.22 2.17
N GLY A 635 40.42 12.95 3.47
CA GLY A 635 39.62 13.53 4.55
C GLY A 635 38.20 12.98 4.70
N THR A 636 37.51 13.51 5.70
CA THR A 636 36.09 13.22 5.99
C THR A 636 35.23 14.47 5.75
N GLY A 637 34.10 14.34 5.05
CA GLY A 637 33.20 15.47 4.84
C GLY A 637 32.50 15.90 6.14
N TYR A 638 31.76 14.98 6.75
CA TYR A 638 31.12 15.22 8.05
C TYR A 638 31.25 14.02 8.97
N ARG A 639 31.67 14.27 10.21
CA ARG A 639 31.83 13.25 11.25
C ARG A 639 30.93 13.50 12.45
N ILE A 640 30.26 12.45 12.88
CA ILE A 640 29.48 12.40 14.11
C ILE A 640 30.14 11.36 15.01
N ASN A 641 30.80 11.80 16.08
CA ASN A 641 31.55 10.94 16.97
C ASN A 641 30.88 10.89 18.36
N GLY A 642 29.99 9.93 18.57
CA GLY A 642 29.30 9.73 19.84
C GLY A 642 28.22 10.78 20.16
N SER A 643 27.53 11.32 19.16
CA SER A 643 26.40 12.23 19.36
C SER A 643 25.07 11.57 18.99
N CYS A 644 24.01 11.87 19.75
CA CYS A 644 22.68 11.29 19.55
C CYS A 644 21.62 12.35 19.23
N PHE A 645 20.43 11.91 18.80
CA PHE A 645 19.23 12.75 18.64
C PHE A 645 19.41 13.94 17.70
N MET A 646 20.00 13.70 16.53
CA MET A 646 20.26 14.73 15.52
C MET A 646 19.43 14.47 14.27
N ARG A 647 18.97 15.54 13.62
CA ARG A 647 18.25 15.48 12.35
C ARG A 647 18.91 16.38 11.33
N HIS A 648 19.36 15.78 10.23
CA HIS A 648 20.05 16.43 9.13
C HIS A 648 19.18 16.43 7.88
N GLU A 649 19.24 17.51 7.10
CA GLU A 649 18.39 17.65 5.91
C GLU A 649 19.13 18.31 4.76
N ARG A 650 18.87 17.84 3.52
CA ARG A 650 19.32 18.49 2.28
C ARG A 650 20.84 18.74 2.26
N LEU A 651 21.62 17.69 2.50
CA LEU A 651 23.08 17.72 2.42
C LEU A 651 23.57 17.12 1.10
N LEU A 652 24.58 17.73 0.49
CA LEU A 652 25.39 17.11 -0.57
C LEU A 652 26.84 17.00 -0.12
N ILE A 653 27.31 15.78 0.15
CA ILE A 653 28.72 15.55 0.52
C ILE A 653 29.37 14.68 -0.54
N MET A 654 30.51 15.10 -1.07
CA MET A 654 31.08 14.43 -2.24
C MET A 654 32.60 14.26 -2.22
N LYS A 655 33.07 13.17 -2.86
CA LYS A 655 34.47 12.90 -3.23
C LYS A 655 35.50 12.92 -2.10
N PHE A 656 35.10 12.67 -0.85
CA PHE A 656 36.01 12.48 0.28
C PHE A 656 36.50 11.02 0.39
N PHE A 657 37.49 10.78 1.26
CA PHE A 657 37.80 9.41 1.70
C PHE A 657 36.57 8.81 2.39
N VAL A 658 35.94 9.59 3.28
CA VAL A 658 34.61 9.29 3.85
C VAL A 658 33.71 10.51 3.70
N ASN A 659 32.56 10.40 3.04
CA ASN A 659 31.64 11.52 2.95
C ASN A 659 30.95 11.76 4.31
N LEU A 660 30.20 10.78 4.81
CA LEU A 660 29.58 10.79 6.14
C LEU A 660 30.20 9.70 7.03
N HIS A 661 30.69 10.09 8.21
CA HIS A 661 31.27 9.18 9.18
C HIS A 661 30.49 9.22 10.50
N LEU A 662 29.75 8.15 10.82
CA LEU A 662 29.17 7.91 12.13
C LEU A 662 30.16 7.05 12.92
N LEU A 663 30.77 7.63 13.94
CA LEU A 663 31.90 7.06 14.66
C LEU A 663 31.55 6.88 16.14
N ASN A 664 31.87 5.72 16.70
CA ASN A 664 31.97 5.51 18.13
C ASN A 664 33.46 5.39 18.47
N GLY A 665 34.12 6.53 18.68
CA GLY A 665 35.59 6.63 18.62
C GLY A 665 36.33 6.58 19.96
N TYR A 666 35.63 6.56 21.09
CA TYR A 666 36.25 6.56 22.41
C TYR A 666 35.34 5.93 23.46
N ALA A 667 35.92 5.50 24.59
CA ALA A 667 35.22 4.72 25.61
C ALA A 667 33.91 5.39 26.07
N GLY A 668 32.82 4.63 26.05
CA GLY A 668 31.47 5.09 26.43
C GLY A 668 30.73 5.90 25.36
N ALA A 669 31.34 6.19 24.21
CA ALA A 669 30.68 6.89 23.11
C ALA A 669 29.79 5.95 22.28
N PHE A 670 28.54 6.33 22.08
CA PHE A 670 27.60 5.73 21.13
C PHE A 670 26.85 6.80 20.32
N THR A 671 26.47 6.46 19.10
CA THR A 671 25.83 7.34 18.11
C THR A 671 24.46 6.77 17.76
N GLU A 672 23.38 7.37 18.26
CA GLU A 672 22.03 6.80 18.19
C GLU A 672 20.96 7.87 17.88
N PHE A 673 19.83 7.44 17.32
CA PHE A 673 18.70 8.32 16.99
C PHE A 673 19.10 9.50 16.09
N VAL A 674 20.01 9.25 15.16
CA VAL A 674 20.45 10.22 14.15
C VAL A 674 19.71 9.94 12.84
N SER A 675 19.09 10.96 12.25
CA SER A 675 18.35 10.81 10.99
C SER A 675 18.82 11.77 9.90
N PHE A 676 18.80 11.30 8.65
CA PHE A 676 19.14 12.06 7.45
C PHE A 676 17.96 12.06 6.49
N HIS A 677 17.60 13.24 5.96
CA HIS A 677 16.46 13.41 5.06
C HIS A 677 16.87 14.11 3.76
N SER A 678 16.50 13.51 2.62
CA SER A 678 16.70 14.06 1.27
C SER A 678 18.16 14.48 1.02
N CYS A 679 19.12 13.66 1.44
CA CYS A 679 20.57 13.93 1.31
C CYS A 679 21.19 13.14 0.15
N ARG A 680 22.28 13.67 -0.39
CA ARG A 680 23.07 13.04 -1.45
C ARG A 680 24.53 12.85 -1.02
N PHE A 681 25.01 11.61 -1.09
CA PHE A 681 26.41 11.25 -0.89
C PHE A 681 27.00 10.82 -2.23
N HIS A 682 27.98 11.57 -2.72
CA HIS A 682 28.40 11.47 -4.11
C HIS A 682 29.88 11.10 -4.25
N ARG A 683 30.14 9.89 -4.71
CA ARG A 683 31.44 9.38 -5.15
C ARG A 683 32.54 9.49 -4.09
N GLY A 684 32.22 9.23 -2.83
CA GLY A 684 33.24 9.00 -1.81
C GLY A 684 33.90 7.62 -1.98
N LEU A 685 35.07 7.40 -1.36
CA LEU A 685 35.60 6.04 -1.20
C LEU A 685 34.74 5.24 -0.21
N SER A 686 34.18 5.91 0.78
CA SER A 686 33.02 5.45 1.55
C SER A 686 32.00 6.59 1.60
N ASN A 687 30.81 6.39 1.05
CA ASN A 687 29.76 7.41 1.08
C ASN A 687 29.20 7.56 2.51
N ILE A 688 28.86 6.44 3.15
CA ILE A 688 28.39 6.40 4.53
C ILE A 688 29.20 5.33 5.25
N LEU A 689 29.93 5.72 6.29
CA LEU A 689 30.67 4.82 7.16
C LEU A 689 30.09 4.86 8.57
N MET A 690 29.68 3.72 9.10
CA MET A 690 29.44 3.50 10.52
C MET A 690 30.60 2.71 11.10
N GLU A 691 31.32 3.28 12.05
CA GLU A 691 32.53 2.67 12.61
C GLU A 691 32.52 2.65 14.14
N SER A 692 32.80 1.48 14.71
CA SER A 692 33.12 1.36 16.14
C SER A 692 34.61 1.16 16.32
N ASN A 693 35.29 2.21 16.77
CA ASN A 693 36.74 2.24 16.93
C ASN A 693 37.13 2.89 18.27
N GLY A 694 36.85 2.17 19.35
CA GLY A 694 37.21 2.55 20.72
C GLY A 694 36.00 2.89 21.60
N GLY A 695 34.84 3.18 21.00
CA GLY A 695 33.56 3.36 21.69
C GLY A 695 32.66 2.13 21.68
N ASP A 696 31.41 2.31 22.05
CA ASP A 696 30.40 1.26 22.09
C ASP A 696 30.07 0.72 20.68
N SER A 697 29.42 -0.43 20.62
CA SER A 697 28.97 -1.05 19.37
C SER A 697 27.70 -0.44 18.78
N SER A 698 26.90 0.29 19.58
CA SER A 698 25.55 0.67 19.21
C SER A 698 25.44 1.81 18.18
N PHE A 699 24.57 1.57 17.19
CA PHE A 699 24.01 2.56 16.26
C PHE A 699 22.47 2.53 16.25
N HIS A 700 21.84 2.39 17.42
CA HIS A 700 20.39 2.33 17.58
C HIS A 700 19.65 3.49 16.90
N GLY A 701 18.60 3.20 16.14
CA GLY A 701 17.69 4.24 15.64
C GLY A 701 18.29 5.17 14.60
N VAL A 702 19.46 4.83 14.04
CA VAL A 702 20.04 5.58 12.92
C VAL A 702 19.21 5.34 11.67
N GLY A 703 18.76 6.43 11.03
CA GLY A 703 17.79 6.41 9.93
C GLY A 703 18.21 7.24 8.71
N PHE A 704 17.92 6.69 7.53
CA PHE A 704 18.19 7.29 6.22
C PHE A 704 16.90 7.39 5.42
N HIS A 705 16.44 8.60 5.14
CA HIS A 705 15.18 8.89 4.46
C HIS A 705 15.48 9.60 3.14
N GLU A 706 15.08 9.00 2.01
CA GLU A 706 15.26 9.57 0.66
C GLU A 706 16.72 9.89 0.32
N ILE A 707 17.63 8.95 0.59
CA ILE A 707 19.06 9.16 0.38
C ILE A 707 19.46 8.75 -1.03
N GLN A 708 20.25 9.60 -1.70
CA GLN A 708 20.91 9.25 -2.95
C GLN A 708 22.41 9.01 -2.73
N CYS A 709 22.86 7.79 -2.97
CA CYS A 709 24.25 7.38 -2.88
C CYS A 709 24.81 7.07 -4.27
N GLN A 710 25.48 8.03 -4.89
CA GLN A 710 26.28 7.75 -6.09
C GLN A 710 27.59 7.11 -5.65
N ILE A 711 27.82 5.84 -5.96
CA ILE A 711 29.03 5.13 -5.56
C ILE A 711 30.15 5.48 -6.55
N LYS A 712 31.38 5.64 -6.05
CA LYS A 712 32.55 5.82 -6.92
C LYS A 712 32.79 4.52 -7.69
N VAL A 713 32.95 4.62 -9.01
CA VAL A 713 33.25 3.48 -9.89
C VAL A 713 34.72 3.51 -10.30
N SER A 714 35.27 2.36 -10.66
CA SER A 714 36.65 2.27 -11.13
C SER A 714 36.83 2.96 -12.48
N GLY A 715 37.86 3.81 -12.62
CA GLY A 715 38.28 4.37 -13.92
C GLY A 715 37.40 5.45 -14.53
N ASN A 716 36.48 6.07 -13.78
CA ASN A 716 35.61 7.11 -14.33
C ASN A 716 36.34 8.46 -14.52
N PRO A 717 36.26 9.11 -15.69
CA PRO A 717 36.95 10.37 -15.98
C PRO A 717 36.65 11.51 -14.98
N GLY A 718 35.44 11.54 -14.41
CA GLY A 718 35.02 12.52 -13.40
C GLY A 718 35.71 12.39 -12.03
N ASP A 719 36.55 11.36 -11.85
CA ASP A 719 37.36 11.10 -10.65
C ASP A 719 38.85 11.49 -10.81
N GLY A 720 39.19 12.29 -11.82
CA GLY A 720 40.58 12.70 -12.08
C GLY A 720 41.35 11.77 -13.04
N GLY A 721 40.64 10.93 -13.80
CA GLY A 721 41.13 10.24 -14.99
C GLY A 721 42.13 9.08 -14.80
N THR A 722 42.72 8.90 -13.61
CA THR A 722 43.75 7.87 -13.34
C THR A 722 43.47 6.99 -12.12
N ASN A 723 42.48 7.35 -11.29
CA ASN A 723 42.18 6.62 -10.06
C ASN A 723 41.24 5.42 -10.35
N THR A 724 41.74 4.21 -10.09
CA THR A 724 41.03 2.94 -10.33
C THR A 724 40.31 2.38 -9.10
N ASP A 725 40.40 3.04 -7.94
CA ASP A 725 39.79 2.55 -6.70
C ASP A 725 38.27 2.70 -6.77
N ALA A 726 37.52 1.62 -6.56
CA ALA A 726 36.07 1.72 -6.45
C ALA A 726 35.65 2.07 -5.01
N GLY A 727 34.50 2.71 -4.86
CA GLY A 727 33.97 3.15 -3.57
C GLY A 727 32.93 2.21 -2.98
N VAL A 728 32.52 2.54 -1.76
CA VAL A 728 31.45 1.88 -1.01
C VAL A 728 30.27 2.82 -0.80
N GLY A 729 29.05 2.34 -1.01
CA GLY A 729 27.82 3.07 -0.71
C GLY A 729 27.57 3.18 0.80
N LEU A 730 27.40 2.04 1.46
CA LEU A 730 27.22 1.92 2.90
C LEU A 730 28.25 0.95 3.48
N GLU A 731 29.07 1.42 4.41
CA GLU A 731 30.09 0.62 5.08
C GLU A 731 29.83 0.55 6.58
N LEU A 732 29.77 -0.65 7.13
CA LEU A 732 29.72 -0.91 8.56
C LEU A 732 31.02 -1.59 8.96
N ARG A 733 31.79 -0.96 9.84
CA ARG A 733 33.16 -1.37 10.16
C ARG A 733 33.39 -1.43 11.66
N GLY A 734 33.41 -2.62 12.21
CA GLY A 734 33.92 -2.88 13.55
C GLY A 734 35.45 -2.95 13.54
N ASN A 735 36.11 -2.10 14.34
CA ASN A 735 37.57 -2.08 14.46
C ASN A 735 38.02 -2.55 15.84
N ALA A 736 37.78 -1.76 16.88
CA ALA A 736 38.01 -2.20 18.26
C ALA A 736 36.90 -3.15 18.73
N ASN A 737 35.64 -2.71 18.55
CA ASN A 737 34.43 -3.45 18.87
C ASN A 737 33.65 -3.75 17.59
N SER A 738 32.65 -4.63 17.67
CA SER A 738 31.72 -4.85 16.55
C SER A 738 30.85 -3.62 16.32
N VAL A 739 30.34 -3.45 15.10
CA VAL A 739 29.24 -2.50 14.83
C VAL A 739 27.92 -3.22 14.98
N THR A 740 26.98 -2.63 15.71
CA THR A 740 25.62 -3.15 15.88
C THR A 740 24.61 -2.07 15.51
N TRP A 741 24.04 -2.19 14.31
CA TRP A 741 22.98 -1.30 13.85
C TRP A 741 21.63 -1.95 14.06
N TYR A 742 20.75 -1.30 14.85
CA TYR A 742 19.44 -1.88 15.13
C TYR A 742 18.32 -0.85 15.27
N ASN A 743 17.08 -1.29 15.04
CA ASN A 743 15.89 -0.44 14.90
C ASN A 743 16.13 0.73 13.94
N GLY A 744 16.88 0.49 12.87
CA GLY A 744 17.25 1.49 11.87
C GLY A 744 16.24 1.56 10.73
N PHE A 745 16.32 2.63 9.93
CA PHE A 745 15.51 2.81 8.73
C PHE A 745 16.38 3.13 7.52
N CYS A 746 16.10 2.49 6.38
CA CYS A 746 16.79 2.69 5.12
C CYS A 746 15.78 3.02 4.02
N TYR A 747 15.89 4.19 3.41
CA TYR A 747 15.34 4.46 2.09
C TYR A 747 16.44 5.08 1.25
N ILE A 748 17.24 4.22 0.61
CA ILE A 748 18.49 4.57 -0.05
C ILE A 748 18.47 4.14 -1.52
N HIS A 749 18.70 5.10 -2.41
CA HIS A 749 18.91 4.92 -3.84
C HIS A 749 20.42 4.88 -4.14
N LEU A 750 20.91 3.73 -4.57
CA LEU A 750 22.32 3.48 -4.89
C LEU A 750 22.54 3.56 -6.41
N PHE A 751 23.62 4.21 -6.83
CA PHE A 751 24.04 4.24 -8.24
C PHE A 751 25.45 3.65 -8.33
N GLY A 752 25.53 2.41 -8.83
CA GLY A 752 26.73 1.60 -8.96
C GLY A 752 27.43 1.70 -10.31
N GLY A 753 28.21 0.66 -10.62
CA GLY A 753 29.05 0.52 -11.81
C GLY A 753 30.29 -0.34 -11.51
N VAL A 754 31.24 -0.36 -12.44
CA VAL A 754 32.40 -1.28 -12.37
C VAL A 754 33.15 -1.16 -11.03
N GLY A 755 33.17 -2.26 -10.28
CA GLY A 755 33.84 -2.41 -8.98
C GLY A 755 33.12 -1.78 -7.78
N ALA A 756 31.98 -1.10 -7.97
CA ALA A 756 31.27 -0.41 -6.90
C ALA A 756 30.71 -1.40 -5.86
N THR A 757 30.96 -1.15 -4.58
CA THR A 757 30.39 -1.94 -3.48
C THR A 757 29.19 -1.22 -2.90
N ALA A 758 28.01 -1.82 -2.96
CA ALA A 758 26.78 -1.25 -2.40
C ALA A 758 26.83 -1.22 -0.87
N ILE A 759 27.06 -2.39 -0.27
CA ILE A 759 27.14 -2.57 1.18
C ILE A 759 28.39 -3.38 1.49
N LYS A 760 29.17 -2.92 2.47
CA LYS A 760 30.35 -3.62 2.97
C LYS A 760 30.27 -3.79 4.48
N LEU A 761 30.46 -5.01 4.94
CA LEU A 761 30.41 -5.38 6.35
C LEU A 761 31.78 -5.86 6.83
N THR A 762 32.18 -5.42 8.00
CA THR A 762 33.36 -5.92 8.71
C THR A 762 33.04 -5.95 10.20
N ARG A 763 33.15 -7.11 10.85
CA ARG A 763 32.78 -7.31 12.28
C ARG A 763 31.47 -6.61 12.68
N THR A 764 30.39 -6.91 11.95
CA THR A 764 29.10 -6.24 12.05
C THR A 764 27.97 -7.22 12.35
N ASN A 765 26.98 -6.76 13.10
CA ASN A 765 25.68 -7.40 13.24
C ASN A 765 24.58 -6.34 13.05
N THR A 766 23.43 -6.73 12.52
CA THR A 766 22.27 -5.85 12.39
C THR A 766 21.01 -6.50 12.94
N ASP A 767 20.05 -5.72 13.43
CA ASP A 767 18.75 -6.23 13.86
C ASP A 767 17.63 -5.23 13.58
N ASN A 768 16.46 -5.71 13.15
CA ASN A 768 15.27 -4.89 12.93
C ASN A 768 15.53 -3.62 12.08
N ILE A 769 16.27 -3.78 10.98
CA ILE A 769 16.42 -2.71 9.97
C ILE A 769 15.18 -2.72 9.07
N LEU A 770 14.57 -1.56 8.86
CA LEU A 770 13.35 -1.38 8.06
C LEU A 770 13.64 -0.59 6.78
N GLY A 771 12.74 -0.66 5.80
CA GLY A 771 12.74 0.17 4.60
C GLY A 771 13.25 -0.56 3.36
N GLN A 772 13.86 0.11 2.38
CA GLN A 772 14.31 -0.51 1.13
C GLN A 772 15.55 0.13 0.53
N PHE A 773 16.25 -0.68 -0.26
CA PHE A 773 17.34 -0.25 -1.13
C PHE A 773 16.89 -0.37 -2.58
N THR A 774 17.16 0.66 -3.38
CA THR A 774 17.06 0.56 -4.83
C THR A 774 18.44 0.81 -5.42
N CYS A 775 18.74 0.19 -6.55
CA CYS A 775 20.04 0.26 -7.17
C CYS A 775 19.95 0.31 -8.69
N GLU A 776 20.83 1.11 -9.29
CA GLU A 776 21.10 1.14 -10.72
C GLU A 776 22.58 0.78 -10.97
N GLY A 777 22.86 -0.06 -11.96
CA GLY A 777 24.22 -0.47 -12.32
C GLY A 777 24.76 -1.69 -11.55
N GLU A 778 25.99 -2.10 -11.90
CA GLU A 778 26.66 -3.23 -11.26
C GLU A 778 27.03 -2.90 -9.81
N THR A 779 26.74 -3.81 -8.87
CA THR A 779 27.13 -3.64 -7.46
C THR A 779 27.61 -4.93 -6.80
N ILE A 780 28.43 -4.76 -5.76
CA ILE A 780 28.94 -5.83 -4.90
C ILE A 780 28.30 -5.68 -3.51
N LEU A 781 27.82 -6.78 -2.94
CA LEU A 781 27.52 -6.90 -1.51
C LEU A 781 28.65 -7.70 -0.86
N GLN A 782 29.41 -7.05 0.03
CA GLN A 782 30.65 -7.59 0.58
C GLN A 782 30.54 -7.85 2.09
N SER A 783 30.95 -9.04 2.54
CA SER A 783 30.98 -9.39 3.97
C SER A 783 32.17 -10.28 4.32
N ASP A 784 32.75 -10.08 5.51
CA ASP A 784 33.75 -10.95 6.14
C ASP A 784 33.14 -12.15 6.90
N GLY A 785 31.82 -12.36 6.78
CA GLY A 785 31.02 -13.29 7.60
C GLY A 785 30.08 -12.60 8.57
N SER A 786 30.16 -11.27 8.65
CA SER A 786 29.18 -10.40 9.28
C SER A 786 27.80 -10.46 8.62
N THR A 787 26.78 -10.09 9.36
CA THR A 787 25.37 -10.20 8.94
C THR A 787 24.71 -8.84 8.74
N PHE A 788 23.87 -8.76 7.70
CA PHE A 788 23.00 -7.64 7.40
C PHE A 788 21.60 -8.16 7.06
N GLU A 789 20.66 -7.92 7.96
CA GLU A 789 19.26 -8.35 7.88
C GLU A 789 18.36 -7.12 7.80
N CYS A 790 17.63 -7.00 6.69
CA CYS A 790 16.72 -5.89 6.43
C CYS A 790 15.31 -6.42 6.12
N ARG A 791 14.32 -5.91 6.84
CA ARG A 791 12.88 -6.15 6.58
C ARG A 791 12.40 -5.24 5.46
N GLY A 792 12.91 -5.55 4.28
CA GLY A 792 12.55 -4.94 3.02
C GLY A 792 13.50 -5.33 1.90
N GLY A 793 13.22 -4.86 0.70
CA GLY A 793 13.88 -5.34 -0.51
C GLY A 793 15.18 -4.60 -0.86
N PHE A 794 16.06 -5.31 -1.58
CA PHE A 794 17.17 -4.75 -2.34
C PHE A 794 16.87 -4.93 -3.83
N TYR A 795 16.42 -3.86 -4.49
CA TYR A 795 15.96 -3.89 -5.87
C TYR A 795 17.00 -3.28 -6.80
N ASN A 796 17.74 -4.13 -7.55
CA ASN A 796 18.72 -3.65 -8.52
C ASN A 796 18.23 -3.93 -9.95
N VAL A 797 18.22 -2.91 -10.80
CA VAL A 797 17.97 -3.09 -12.25
C VAL A 797 19.21 -3.58 -13.00
N GLY A 798 20.40 -3.46 -12.39
CA GLY A 798 21.66 -4.04 -12.86
C GLY A 798 22.01 -5.36 -12.16
N ASN A 799 23.26 -5.80 -12.32
CA ASN A 799 23.75 -7.03 -11.70
C ASN A 799 24.23 -6.80 -10.26
N THR A 800 23.87 -7.70 -9.34
CA THR A 800 24.39 -7.70 -7.97
C THR A 800 25.20 -8.97 -7.74
N THR A 801 26.44 -8.81 -7.28
CA THR A 801 27.34 -9.92 -6.96
C THR A 801 27.63 -9.99 -5.47
N TYR A 802 27.82 -11.20 -4.95
CA TYR A 802 28.17 -11.42 -3.55
C TYR A 802 29.67 -11.69 -3.42
N ASN A 803 30.33 -10.91 -2.57
CA ASN A 803 31.69 -11.14 -2.12
C ASN A 803 31.68 -11.45 -0.62
N VAL A 804 31.25 -12.66 -0.28
CA VAL A 804 31.08 -13.11 1.11
C VAL A 804 32.17 -14.12 1.43
N ALA A 805 33.04 -13.79 2.39
CA ALA A 805 34.18 -14.64 2.75
C ALA A 805 33.75 -16.00 3.34
N ALA A 806 32.72 -15.97 4.18
CA ALA A 806 32.03 -17.16 4.71
C ALA A 806 30.59 -16.79 5.06
N GLU A 807 29.65 -17.71 4.89
CA GLU A 807 28.27 -17.53 5.34
C GLU A 807 28.14 -17.81 6.86
N PRO A 808 27.20 -17.17 7.58
CA PRO A 808 27.05 -17.37 9.01
C PRO A 808 26.58 -18.80 9.35
N VAL A 809 27.05 -19.33 10.50
CA VAL A 809 26.81 -20.72 10.95
C VAL A 809 25.96 -20.82 12.22
N ASN A 810 25.49 -19.70 12.75
CA ASN A 810 24.77 -19.58 14.03
C ASN A 810 23.23 -19.57 13.86
N GLY A 811 22.71 -20.27 12.85
CA GLY A 811 21.28 -20.31 12.54
C GLY A 811 20.75 -19.13 11.71
N ILE A 812 21.59 -18.14 11.38
CA ILE A 812 21.23 -17.04 10.48
C ILE A 812 21.25 -17.56 9.03
N ALA A 813 20.26 -17.16 8.22
CA ALA A 813 20.06 -17.73 6.89
C ALA A 813 21.23 -17.45 5.91
N ALA A 814 21.79 -16.24 5.96
CA ALA A 814 22.86 -15.78 5.08
C ALA A 814 23.53 -14.49 5.64
N ALA A 815 24.69 -14.11 5.11
CA ALA A 815 25.38 -12.86 5.45
C ALA A 815 24.57 -11.63 5.04
N PHE A 816 23.84 -11.71 3.92
CA PHE A 816 22.86 -10.71 3.52
C PHE A 816 21.48 -11.34 3.41
N VAL A 817 20.49 -10.76 4.10
CA VAL A 817 19.09 -11.19 4.07
C VAL A 817 18.19 -9.97 3.82
N PHE A 818 17.46 -10.00 2.72
CA PHE A 818 16.43 -9.04 2.32
C PHE A 818 15.13 -9.77 1.98
N ASP A 819 14.00 -9.06 1.92
CA ASP A 819 12.70 -9.68 1.62
C ASP A 819 12.65 -10.35 0.24
N ASN A 820 13.51 -9.92 -0.70
CA ASN A 820 13.55 -10.43 -2.07
C ASN A 820 14.81 -11.22 -2.43
N MET A 821 15.86 -11.22 -1.60
CA MET A 821 17.13 -11.90 -1.91
C MET A 821 17.95 -12.28 -0.68
N LEU A 822 18.82 -13.27 -0.82
CA LEU A 822 19.79 -13.71 0.20
C LEU A 822 21.12 -14.11 -0.43
N SER A 823 22.25 -13.96 0.29
CA SER A 823 23.59 -14.26 -0.26
C SER A 823 23.88 -15.77 -0.34
N ASN A 824 23.44 -16.54 0.66
CA ASN A 824 23.77 -17.96 0.75
C ASN A 824 22.93 -18.80 -0.23
N THR A 825 23.42 -18.88 -1.45
CA THR A 825 22.76 -19.57 -2.56
C THR A 825 23.28 -20.98 -2.80
N THR A 826 24.12 -21.50 -1.89
CA THR A 826 24.69 -22.85 -1.94
C THR A 826 23.60 -23.93 -1.87
N ARG A 827 23.88 -25.12 -2.42
CA ARG A 827 22.91 -26.22 -2.47
C ARG A 827 22.62 -26.79 -1.08
N PHE A 828 21.48 -27.48 -0.93
CA PHE A 828 21.14 -28.14 0.33
C PHE A 828 22.20 -29.18 0.72
N ALA A 829 22.44 -29.31 2.04
CA ALA A 829 23.40 -30.27 2.57
C ALA A 829 22.89 -31.72 2.46
N ASN A 830 21.58 -31.92 2.48
CA ASN A 830 20.97 -33.24 2.39
C ASN A 830 21.12 -33.84 0.97
N ALA A 831 21.68 -35.05 0.90
CA ALA A 831 21.98 -35.76 -0.35
C ALA A 831 20.75 -36.03 -1.25
N ALA A 832 19.55 -36.15 -0.67
CA ALA A 832 18.32 -36.44 -1.41
C ALA A 832 17.78 -35.24 -2.20
N ILE A 833 18.26 -34.02 -1.89
CA ILE A 833 17.90 -32.76 -2.54
C ILE A 833 19.14 -31.90 -2.85
N ALA A 834 20.32 -32.53 -2.95
CA ALA A 834 21.62 -31.86 -3.11
C ALA A 834 21.83 -31.19 -4.48
N ASP A 835 20.90 -31.35 -5.42
CA ASP A 835 20.83 -30.64 -6.69
C ASP A 835 20.05 -29.31 -6.59
N MET A 836 19.30 -29.11 -5.51
CA MET A 836 18.51 -27.92 -5.24
C MET A 836 19.24 -26.95 -4.29
N ALA A 837 18.85 -25.67 -4.31
CA ALA A 837 19.36 -24.65 -3.39
C ALA A 837 18.21 -23.78 -2.85
N PRO A 838 18.26 -23.37 -1.57
CA PRO A 838 17.27 -22.46 -1.01
C PRO A 838 17.35 -21.08 -1.67
N ARG A 839 16.20 -20.43 -1.78
CA ARG A 839 16.02 -19.06 -2.28
C ARG A 839 14.91 -18.39 -1.49
N GLN A 840 15.03 -17.09 -1.28
CA GLN A 840 13.96 -16.27 -0.72
C GLN A 840 12.77 -16.26 -1.70
N LEU A 841 11.54 -16.32 -1.18
CA LEU A 841 10.32 -16.12 -1.98
C LEU A 841 9.90 -14.64 -1.86
N PRO A 842 10.05 -13.82 -2.92
CA PRO A 842 9.64 -12.42 -2.85
C PRO A 842 8.14 -12.27 -2.58
N TRP A 843 7.72 -11.27 -1.79
CA TRP A 843 6.30 -11.03 -1.49
C TRP A 843 5.51 -10.49 -2.68
N SER A 844 6.10 -9.56 -3.44
CA SER A 844 5.48 -8.97 -4.64
C SER A 844 5.16 -10.05 -5.68
N LEU A 845 3.88 -10.17 -6.05
CA LEU A 845 3.44 -11.09 -7.10
C LEU A 845 3.86 -10.59 -8.49
N ALA A 846 3.85 -9.26 -8.71
CA ALA A 846 4.16 -8.63 -9.99
C ALA A 846 5.56 -9.02 -10.49
N ASP A 847 6.56 -9.03 -9.60
CA ASP A 847 7.94 -9.35 -9.97
C ASP A 847 8.12 -10.84 -10.29
N ARG A 848 7.44 -11.72 -9.53
CA ARG A 848 7.47 -13.18 -9.73
C ARG A 848 6.74 -13.62 -11.00
N ALA A 849 5.66 -12.93 -11.35
CA ALA A 849 4.78 -13.30 -12.46
C ALA A 849 5.30 -12.91 -13.84
N SER A 850 6.28 -12.01 -13.91
CA SER A 850 6.88 -11.48 -15.15
C SER A 850 7.33 -12.54 -16.17
N HIS A 851 7.67 -13.75 -15.73
CA HIS A 851 8.15 -14.84 -16.57
C HIS A 851 7.12 -15.99 -16.74
N GLY A 852 5.86 -15.80 -16.34
CA GLY A 852 4.74 -16.71 -16.60
C GLY A 852 4.69 -18.01 -15.80
N ALA A 853 5.74 -18.40 -15.06
CA ALA A 853 5.73 -19.61 -14.23
C ALA A 853 6.54 -19.43 -12.92
N TYR A 854 5.86 -19.46 -11.78
CA TYR A 854 6.44 -19.12 -10.46
C TYR A 854 5.72 -19.84 -9.31
N PRO A 855 6.38 -20.03 -8.15
CA PRO A 855 5.71 -20.45 -6.92
C PRO A 855 4.92 -19.30 -6.28
N ALA A 856 3.75 -19.61 -5.69
CA ALA A 856 2.86 -18.60 -5.11
C ALA A 856 2.17 -19.10 -3.82
N ILE A 857 1.89 -18.16 -2.92
CA ILE A 857 0.97 -18.33 -1.79
C ILE A 857 -0.10 -17.26 -1.98
N PHE A 858 -1.36 -17.66 -2.08
CA PHE A 858 -2.48 -16.76 -2.37
C PHE A 858 -3.77 -17.37 -1.83
N HIS A 859 -4.84 -16.59 -1.75
CA HIS A 859 -6.14 -17.10 -1.34
C HIS A 859 -7.12 -17.28 -2.49
N GLY A 860 -7.93 -18.33 -2.38
CA GLY A 860 -9.12 -18.57 -3.19
C GLY A 860 -10.38 -18.33 -2.36
N ILE A 861 -11.12 -17.28 -2.68
CA ILE A 861 -12.31 -16.87 -1.95
C ILE A 861 -13.58 -17.34 -2.66
N LYS A 862 -14.51 -17.89 -1.88
CA LYS A 862 -15.93 -18.08 -2.23
C LYS A 862 -16.79 -17.77 -0.99
N ASP A 863 -18.11 -17.67 -1.15
CA ASP A 863 -18.99 -17.37 0.00
C ASP A 863 -18.80 -18.36 1.16
N GLY A 864 -18.57 -17.82 2.35
CA GLY A 864 -18.34 -18.59 3.58
C GLY A 864 -17.02 -19.35 3.62
N SER A 865 -16.07 -19.10 2.70
CA SER A 865 -14.81 -19.83 2.64
C SER A 865 -13.71 -19.02 1.95
N ASP A 866 -12.73 -18.60 2.75
CA ASP A 866 -11.45 -18.05 2.29
C ASP A 866 -10.39 -19.15 2.46
N ASN A 867 -9.82 -19.63 1.36
CA ASN A 867 -8.93 -20.79 1.34
C ASN A 867 -7.51 -20.38 0.98
N LEU A 868 -6.52 -20.80 1.77
CA LEU A 868 -5.11 -20.57 1.46
C LEU A 868 -4.59 -21.61 0.45
N PHE A 869 -4.07 -21.14 -0.69
CA PHE A 869 -3.49 -21.95 -1.75
C PHE A 869 -1.97 -21.81 -1.75
N TYR A 870 -1.29 -22.95 -1.94
CA TYR A 870 0.16 -23.03 -2.18
C TYR A 870 0.37 -23.60 -3.58
N ALA A 871 1.07 -22.89 -4.44
CA ALA A 871 1.40 -23.34 -5.79
C ALA A 871 2.91 -23.46 -5.97
N ALA A 872 3.37 -24.59 -6.50
CA ALA A 872 4.72 -24.75 -7.02
C ALA A 872 4.75 -24.42 -8.53
N LYS A 873 5.92 -24.06 -9.06
CA LYS A 873 6.12 -23.80 -10.50
C LYS A 873 5.68 -25.01 -11.35
N GLY A 874 5.01 -24.78 -12.48
CA GLY A 874 4.57 -25.85 -13.39
C GLY A 874 5.68 -26.76 -13.90
N GLY A 875 5.52 -28.10 -13.77
CA GLY A 875 6.43 -29.11 -14.33
C GLY A 875 6.40 -30.45 -13.59
N SER A 876 6.73 -31.55 -14.28
CA SER A 876 6.70 -32.92 -13.72
C SER A 876 7.75 -33.20 -12.62
N THR A 877 8.67 -32.27 -12.39
CA THR A 877 9.72 -32.35 -11.36
C THR A 877 9.51 -31.36 -10.21
N SER A 878 8.35 -30.69 -10.16
CA SER A 878 8.02 -29.72 -9.12
C SER A 878 7.23 -30.36 -7.98
N TYR A 879 7.59 -30.03 -6.74
CA TYR A 879 6.98 -30.59 -5.55
C TYR A 879 6.84 -29.55 -4.43
N HIS A 880 5.87 -29.78 -3.55
CA HIS A 880 5.77 -29.14 -2.24
C HIS A 880 6.54 -29.98 -1.23
N TYR A 881 7.59 -29.44 -0.64
CA TYR A 881 8.43 -30.13 0.35
C TYR A 881 8.01 -29.74 1.76
N PHE A 882 7.88 -30.73 2.63
CA PHE A 882 7.63 -30.57 4.07
C PHE A 882 8.76 -31.24 4.85
N GLY A 883 9.32 -30.52 5.80
CA GLY A 883 10.52 -30.95 6.53
C GLY A 883 10.82 -30.01 7.69
N GLY A 884 12.03 -30.09 8.23
CA GLY A 884 12.46 -29.26 9.35
C GLY A 884 13.91 -28.81 9.23
N ILE A 885 14.24 -27.73 9.93
CA ILE A 885 15.62 -27.26 10.14
C ILE A 885 15.92 -27.45 11.62
N SER A 886 17.00 -28.17 11.94
CA SER A 886 17.39 -28.38 13.33
C SER A 886 17.87 -27.06 13.97
N PRO A 887 17.64 -26.83 15.28
CA PRO A 887 18.13 -25.63 15.96
C PRO A 887 19.63 -25.40 15.74
N GLY A 888 20.00 -24.17 15.39
CA GLY A 888 21.39 -23.79 15.09
C GLY A 888 21.82 -23.95 13.63
N ASN A 889 21.03 -24.65 12.79
CA ASN A 889 21.29 -24.72 11.35
C ASN A 889 20.61 -23.56 10.59
N ASN A 890 21.19 -23.20 9.45
CA ASN A 890 20.60 -22.29 8.48
C ASN A 890 19.71 -23.06 7.47
N LEU A 891 19.24 -22.37 6.42
CA LEU A 891 18.34 -22.96 5.42
C LEU A 891 18.93 -24.19 4.70
N GLN A 892 20.26 -24.29 4.57
CA GLN A 892 20.93 -25.43 3.94
C GLN A 892 20.78 -26.72 4.75
N GLY A 893 20.53 -26.61 6.05
CA GLY A 893 20.25 -27.74 6.95
C GLY A 893 18.78 -28.20 6.95
N PHE A 894 18.01 -27.85 5.91
CA PHE A 894 16.65 -28.37 5.73
C PHE A 894 16.67 -29.86 5.43
N GLU A 895 15.98 -30.62 6.29
CA GLU A 895 15.81 -32.06 6.18
C GLU A 895 14.40 -32.39 5.66
N PRO A 896 14.25 -32.89 4.42
CA PRO A 896 12.94 -33.20 3.86
C PRO A 896 12.35 -34.45 4.53
N GLY A 897 11.09 -34.37 4.97
CA GLY A 897 10.34 -35.51 5.52
C GLY A 897 9.39 -36.15 4.51
N VAL A 898 8.62 -35.31 3.80
CA VAL A 898 7.66 -35.74 2.78
C VAL A 898 7.55 -34.68 1.67
N ARG A 899 7.24 -35.11 0.45
CA ARG A 899 6.90 -34.20 -0.65
C ARG A 899 5.58 -34.57 -1.32
N LEU A 900 4.85 -33.57 -1.78
CA LEU A 900 3.63 -33.71 -2.58
C LEU A 900 3.89 -33.19 -4.00
N ALA A 901 3.52 -33.95 -5.04
CA ALA A 901 3.62 -33.49 -6.42
C ALA A 901 2.77 -32.23 -6.66
N GLN A 902 3.21 -31.37 -7.58
CA GLN A 902 2.54 -30.10 -7.90
C GLN A 902 1.07 -30.28 -8.35
N ASP A 903 0.74 -31.41 -8.99
CA ASP A 903 -0.62 -31.78 -9.40
C ASP A 903 -1.43 -32.49 -8.30
N GLY A 904 -0.84 -32.71 -7.13
CA GLY A 904 -1.42 -33.47 -6.03
C GLY A 904 -1.47 -34.98 -6.26
N ALA A 905 -0.90 -35.52 -7.35
CA ALA A 905 -1.09 -36.92 -7.73
C ALA A 905 -0.22 -37.91 -6.92
N SER A 906 0.83 -37.44 -6.23
CA SER A 906 1.69 -38.32 -5.42
C SER A 906 2.18 -37.65 -4.14
N LEU A 907 2.21 -38.44 -3.06
CA LEU A 907 2.79 -38.11 -1.76
C LEU A 907 3.93 -39.10 -1.47
N ILE A 908 5.17 -38.60 -1.35
CA ILE A 908 6.38 -39.43 -1.25
C ILE A 908 7.10 -39.09 0.06
N SER A 909 7.33 -40.09 0.91
CA SER A 909 8.15 -39.93 2.11
C SER A 909 9.62 -40.15 1.82
N PHE A 910 10.48 -39.37 2.49
CA PHE A 910 11.92 -39.57 2.53
C PHE A 910 12.35 -40.57 3.61
N SER A 911 11.42 -40.94 4.51
CA SER A 911 11.62 -42.01 5.48
C SER A 911 11.24 -43.37 4.88
N PRO A 912 12.00 -44.45 5.16
CA PRO A 912 11.61 -45.82 4.80
C PRO A 912 10.27 -46.25 5.42
N LYS A 913 9.80 -45.57 6.47
CA LYS A 913 8.51 -45.82 7.10
C LYS A 913 7.73 -44.51 7.19
N PHE A 914 6.60 -44.44 6.50
CA PHE A 914 5.65 -43.32 6.52
C PHE A 914 4.42 -43.71 7.34
N THR A 915 3.93 -42.85 8.23
CA THR A 915 2.75 -43.14 9.05
C THR A 915 1.65 -42.12 8.80
N LEU A 916 0.44 -42.61 8.56
CA LEU A 916 -0.81 -41.86 8.56
C LEU A 916 -1.61 -42.25 9.80
N GLY A 917 -1.75 -41.37 10.79
CA GLY A 917 -2.43 -41.69 12.04
C GLY A 917 -2.78 -40.46 12.87
N ALA A 918 -3.70 -40.65 13.82
CA ALA A 918 -4.07 -39.57 14.74
C ALA A 918 -2.94 -39.37 15.76
N ASN A 919 -2.51 -38.11 15.94
CA ASN A 919 -1.55 -37.77 16.98
C ASN A 919 -2.24 -37.82 18.35
N ASN A 920 -2.21 -38.98 19.01
CA ASN A 920 -2.46 -39.06 20.44
C ASN A 920 -1.26 -39.73 21.12
N ASN A 921 -0.75 -39.11 22.18
CA ASN A 921 0.44 -39.59 22.90
C ASN A 921 0.16 -40.85 23.74
N THR A 922 -1.00 -41.50 23.59
CA THR A 922 -1.48 -42.56 24.49
C THR A 922 -1.95 -43.84 23.80
N THR A 923 -2.45 -43.83 22.55
CA THR A 923 -2.95 -45.04 21.88
C THR A 923 -2.45 -45.31 20.45
N SER A 924 -1.72 -44.39 19.81
CA SER A 924 -1.06 -44.59 18.49
C SER A 924 -1.92 -45.36 17.48
N SER A 925 -3.08 -44.80 17.13
CA SER A 925 -3.95 -45.34 16.08
C SER A 925 -3.54 -44.80 14.71
N GLY A 926 -3.11 -45.69 13.82
CA GLY A 926 -2.69 -45.30 12.47
C GLY A 926 -2.31 -46.47 11.58
N VAL A 927 -1.96 -46.14 10.34
CA VAL A 927 -1.44 -47.04 9.32
C VAL A 927 -0.01 -46.62 8.95
N SER A 928 0.90 -47.57 8.98
CA SER A 928 2.26 -47.44 8.49
C SER A 928 2.39 -48.01 7.09
N ILE A 929 3.15 -47.32 6.25
CA ILE A 929 3.51 -47.70 4.89
C ILE A 929 5.02 -47.78 4.83
N SER A 930 5.57 -48.91 4.39
CA SER A 930 6.98 -49.12 4.15
C SER A 930 7.19 -49.91 2.85
N PRO A 931 8.42 -50.04 2.34
CA PRO A 931 8.73 -50.94 1.23
C PRO A 931 8.35 -52.41 1.50
N ALA A 932 8.23 -52.82 2.77
CA ALA A 932 7.96 -54.19 3.16
C ALA A 932 6.49 -54.46 3.52
N ASP A 933 5.74 -53.44 3.96
CA ASP A 933 4.40 -53.62 4.51
C ASP A 933 3.49 -52.37 4.44
N PHE A 934 2.19 -52.63 4.43
CA PHE A 934 1.12 -51.68 4.77
C PHE A 934 0.40 -52.24 5.98
N SER A 935 0.69 -51.71 7.17
CA SER A 935 0.35 -52.34 8.45
C SER A 935 -0.23 -51.34 9.44
N PRO A 936 -1.08 -51.77 10.40
CA PRO A 936 -1.46 -50.91 11.51
C PRO A 936 -0.24 -50.60 12.40
N GLN A 937 -0.20 -49.42 13.01
CA GLN A 937 0.93 -49.05 13.91
C GLN A 937 1.06 -49.94 15.16
N LYS A 938 -0.03 -50.57 15.60
CA LYS A 938 -0.11 -51.57 16.67
C LYS A 938 -1.09 -52.66 16.25
N ASP A 939 -0.94 -53.86 16.80
CA ASP A 939 -1.85 -55.01 16.63
C ASP A 939 -3.26 -54.80 17.21
N ILE A 940 -3.59 -53.56 17.60
CA ILE A 940 -4.88 -53.17 18.16
C ILE A 940 -5.73 -52.66 17.00
N ALA A 941 -6.46 -53.57 16.38
CA ALA A 941 -7.58 -53.37 15.45
C ALA A 941 -7.72 -51.94 14.87
N THR A 942 -6.87 -51.57 13.91
CA THR A 942 -7.20 -50.46 13.01
C THR A 942 -8.34 -50.94 12.10
N ALA A 943 -9.58 -50.64 12.48
CA ALA A 943 -10.74 -50.94 11.65
C ALA A 943 -10.64 -50.15 10.34
N LEU A 944 -10.53 -50.84 9.21
CA LEU A 944 -10.55 -50.23 7.87
C LEU A 944 -11.99 -49.85 7.47
N GLY A 945 -12.64 -49.01 8.27
CA GLY A 945 -13.99 -48.47 8.01
C GLY A 945 -14.96 -48.61 9.19
N GLN A 946 -15.94 -47.70 9.25
CA GLN A 946 -17.11 -47.82 10.12
C GLN A 946 -18.06 -48.91 9.58
N PRO A 947 -18.93 -49.51 10.42
CA PRO A 947 -19.88 -50.55 9.98
C PRO A 947 -20.77 -50.17 8.78
N SER A 948 -20.98 -48.87 8.57
CA SER A 948 -21.72 -48.24 7.46
C SER A 948 -20.89 -48.01 6.19
N PHE A 949 -19.56 -48.12 6.26
CA PHE A 949 -18.63 -47.95 5.13
C PHE A 949 -17.68 -49.16 5.02
N LYS A 950 -18.26 -50.37 4.97
CA LYS A 950 -17.50 -51.60 4.74
C LYS A 950 -16.93 -51.58 3.32
N TRP A 951 -15.68 -52.01 3.18
CA TRP A 951 -15.07 -52.20 1.86
C TRP A 951 -15.86 -53.28 1.11
N SER A 952 -16.23 -53.01 -0.14
CA SER A 952 -17.03 -53.93 -0.97
C SER A 952 -16.22 -55.10 -1.55
N GLY A 953 -14.89 -55.04 -1.46
CA GLY A 953 -13.97 -56.11 -1.84
C GLY A 953 -12.52 -55.75 -1.55
N LEU A 954 -11.67 -56.76 -1.41
CA LEU A 954 -10.22 -56.65 -1.29
C LEU A 954 -9.60 -57.32 -2.52
N TYR A 955 -9.11 -56.53 -3.47
CA TYR A 955 -8.46 -57.04 -4.68
C TYR A 955 -6.95 -57.10 -4.46
N THR A 956 -6.40 -58.32 -4.33
CA THR A 956 -4.97 -58.56 -4.10
C THR A 956 -4.45 -59.58 -5.10
N LYS A 957 -3.25 -59.34 -5.65
CA LYS A 957 -2.64 -60.23 -6.65
C LYS A 957 -2.01 -61.47 -6.01
N GLN A 958 -1.63 -61.38 -4.73
CA GLN A 958 -1.09 -62.45 -3.89
C GLN A 958 -1.51 -62.17 -2.44
N LEU A 959 -2.59 -62.80 -1.98
CA LEU A 959 -3.05 -62.72 -0.59
C LEU A 959 -2.49 -63.90 0.20
N THR A 960 -1.90 -63.64 1.35
CA THR A 960 -1.67 -64.66 2.40
C THR A 960 -2.36 -64.15 3.65
N VAL A 961 -3.25 -64.96 4.25
CA VAL A 961 -3.94 -64.57 5.49
C VAL A 961 -3.55 -65.53 6.62
N ALA A 962 -2.96 -64.95 7.66
CA ALA A 962 -2.58 -65.58 8.93
C ALA A 962 -3.22 -64.77 10.09
N ASP A 963 -3.28 -65.18 11.35
CA ASP A 963 -3.14 -66.51 11.96
C ASP A 963 -4.51 -67.18 12.21
N ASN A 964 -5.61 -66.67 11.65
CA ASN A 964 -6.96 -67.25 11.78
C ASN A 964 -7.73 -67.39 10.45
N GLY A 965 -7.01 -67.53 9.33
CA GLY A 965 -7.52 -67.92 8.00
C GLY A 965 -7.98 -66.74 7.14
N ILE A 966 -7.70 -66.67 5.83
CA ILE A 966 -8.12 -67.47 4.67
C ILE A 966 -6.93 -68.09 3.86
N TYR A 967 -6.98 -69.43 3.80
CA TYR A 967 -6.42 -70.49 2.92
C TYR A 967 -4.96 -70.55 2.41
N PRO A 968 -4.39 -71.79 2.35
CA PRO A 968 -3.12 -72.05 1.69
C PRO A 968 -3.26 -72.39 0.19
N ALA A 969 -2.30 -71.89 -0.57
CA ALA A 969 -1.88 -72.46 -1.85
C ALA A 969 -1.07 -73.74 -1.57
N GLY A 970 -1.65 -74.92 -1.85
CA GLY A 970 -0.94 -76.20 -1.74
C GLY A 970 -1.89 -77.40 -1.71
N ASN A 971 -1.41 -78.54 -2.23
CA ASN A 971 -2.21 -79.73 -2.54
C ASN A 971 -2.60 -80.60 -1.32
N GLY A 972 -2.92 -79.99 -0.18
CA GLY A 972 -3.34 -80.67 1.05
C GLY A 972 -4.73 -80.21 1.50
N ALA A 973 -5.57 -81.15 1.95
CA ALA A 973 -6.88 -80.85 2.50
C ALA A 973 -6.75 -80.12 3.84
N TYR A 974 -7.27 -78.89 3.95
CA TYR A 974 -7.30 -78.13 5.20
C TYR A 974 -8.69 -77.49 5.42
N PRO A 975 -9.25 -77.56 6.64
CA PRO A 975 -10.62 -77.14 6.90
C PRO A 975 -10.83 -75.63 6.83
N ILE A 976 -12.00 -75.27 6.33
CA ILE A 976 -12.56 -73.91 6.32
C ILE A 976 -13.18 -73.63 7.69
N GLY A 977 -12.38 -73.14 8.64
CA GLY A 977 -12.81 -72.80 10.00
C GLY A 977 -12.35 -73.80 11.08
N GLY A 978 -12.51 -73.40 12.34
CA GLY A 978 -12.13 -74.17 13.54
C GLY A 978 -13.31 -74.35 14.50
N PRO A 979 -13.16 -75.12 15.61
CA PRO A 979 -14.25 -75.44 16.53
C PRO A 979 -14.95 -74.22 17.16
N ASN A 980 -14.26 -73.08 17.21
CA ASN A 980 -14.80 -71.83 17.76
C ASN A 980 -15.25 -70.82 16.68
N ASN A 981 -14.87 -71.04 15.42
CA ASN A 981 -15.10 -70.12 14.30
C ASN A 981 -15.62 -70.93 13.11
N GLN A 982 -16.93 -71.13 13.07
CA GLN A 982 -17.64 -71.81 12.00
C GLN A 982 -18.47 -70.80 11.22
N PHE A 983 -18.62 -71.00 9.91
CA PHE A 983 -19.58 -70.25 9.12
C PHE A 983 -20.99 -70.63 9.59
N SER A 984 -21.71 -69.69 10.22
CA SER A 984 -23.07 -69.94 10.74
C SER A 984 -24.10 -70.16 9.62
N SER A 985 -23.81 -69.69 8.41
CA SER A 985 -24.53 -70.04 7.19
C SER A 985 -23.62 -69.90 5.97
N GLY A 986 -23.85 -70.72 4.94
CA GLY A 986 -23.11 -70.69 3.68
C GLY A 986 -23.99 -71.15 2.52
N HIS A 987 -24.04 -70.38 1.43
CA HIS A 987 -24.81 -70.73 0.25
C HIS A 987 -23.88 -71.43 -0.76
N ILE A 988 -23.84 -72.76 -0.73
CA ILE A 988 -22.98 -73.55 -1.64
C ILE A 988 -23.80 -73.92 -2.88
N LYS A 989 -23.46 -73.33 -4.02
CA LYS A 989 -24.21 -73.51 -5.28
C LYS A 989 -24.09 -74.92 -5.86
N VAL A 990 -22.95 -75.59 -5.67
CA VAL A 990 -22.70 -76.98 -6.08
C VAL A 990 -21.75 -77.61 -5.05
N LEU A 991 -22.15 -78.74 -4.47
CA LEU A 991 -21.30 -79.55 -3.58
C LEU A 991 -21.01 -80.89 -4.26
N ASN A 992 -19.77 -81.11 -4.69
CA ASN A 992 -19.32 -82.40 -5.22
C ASN A 992 -18.59 -83.17 -4.09
N ILE A 993 -19.19 -84.26 -3.62
CA ILE A 993 -18.61 -85.17 -2.62
C ILE A 993 -17.98 -86.34 -3.36
N TYR A 994 -16.65 -86.49 -3.27
CA TYR A 994 -15.91 -87.45 -4.12
C TYR A 994 -15.67 -88.84 -3.50
N ASP A 995 -15.93 -89.04 -2.20
CA ASP A 995 -15.72 -90.35 -1.55
C ASP A 995 -16.99 -90.91 -0.88
N SER A 996 -17.40 -90.39 0.29
CA SER A 996 -18.59 -90.88 1.00
C SER A 996 -19.22 -89.79 1.86
N ALA A 997 -20.56 -89.69 1.83
CA ALA A 997 -21.31 -88.90 2.80
C ALA A 997 -21.73 -89.82 3.97
N ASN A 998 -21.40 -89.42 5.20
CA ASN A 998 -21.88 -90.07 6.41
C ASN A 998 -22.79 -89.08 7.15
N VAL A 999 -23.92 -89.56 7.67
CA VAL A 999 -24.76 -88.81 8.60
C VAL A 999 -24.72 -89.54 9.93
N ASN A 1000 -24.24 -88.89 11.00
CA ASN A 1000 -24.07 -89.49 12.32
C ASN A 1000 -23.19 -90.78 12.35
N GLY A 1001 -22.26 -90.90 11.41
CA GLY A 1001 -21.35 -92.05 11.32
C GLY A 1001 -21.87 -93.19 10.44
N ASP A 1002 -23.12 -93.12 9.97
CA ASP A 1002 -23.69 -94.13 9.08
C ASP A 1002 -23.43 -93.81 7.60
N PRO A 1003 -22.93 -94.76 6.80
CA PRO A 1003 -22.70 -94.56 5.38
C PRO A 1003 -24.02 -94.42 4.60
N VAL A 1004 -24.16 -93.35 3.82
CA VAL A 1004 -25.34 -93.09 2.99
C VAL A 1004 -25.27 -93.88 1.68
N GLY A 1005 -26.04 -94.95 1.56
CA GLY A 1005 -26.19 -95.72 0.31
C GLY A 1005 -27.02 -94.97 -0.74
N VAL A 1006 -26.62 -95.02 -2.01
CA VAL A 1006 -27.33 -94.37 -3.13
C VAL A 1006 -28.59 -95.17 -3.51
N ARG A 1007 -29.78 -94.57 -3.37
CA ARG A 1007 -31.05 -95.17 -3.85
C ARG A 1007 -31.13 -95.08 -5.37
N VAL A 1008 -31.46 -96.18 -6.03
CA VAL A 1008 -31.68 -96.26 -7.49
C VAL A 1008 -33.06 -96.85 -7.81
N ALA A 1009 -33.43 -96.90 -9.10
CA ALA A 1009 -34.65 -97.55 -9.55
C ALA A 1009 -34.66 -99.06 -9.24
N VAL A 1010 -35.86 -99.64 -9.13
CA VAL A 1010 -36.03 -101.07 -8.83
C VAL A 1010 -35.38 -101.89 -9.95
N PRO A 1011 -34.46 -102.81 -9.64
CA PRO A 1011 -33.77 -103.58 -10.66
C PRO A 1011 -34.77 -104.48 -11.41
N ALA A 1012 -34.77 -104.40 -12.74
CA ALA A 1012 -35.65 -105.22 -13.58
C ALA A 1012 -35.39 -106.73 -13.44
N SER A 1013 -34.19 -107.12 -12.96
CA SER A 1013 -33.83 -108.50 -12.65
C SER A 1013 -32.69 -108.55 -11.62
N ALA A 1014 -32.42 -109.74 -11.07
CA ALA A 1014 -31.30 -109.96 -10.16
C ALA A 1014 -29.92 -109.64 -10.77
N VAL A 1015 -29.83 -109.50 -12.10
CA VAL A 1015 -28.60 -109.19 -12.85
C VAL A 1015 -28.60 -107.80 -13.50
N ALA A 1016 -29.58 -106.95 -13.15
CA ALA A 1016 -29.67 -105.60 -13.70
C ALA A 1016 -28.43 -104.74 -13.34
N PRO A 1017 -28.04 -103.77 -14.19
CA PRO A 1017 -26.91 -102.89 -13.91
C PRO A 1017 -27.00 -102.24 -12.53
N GLY A 1018 -25.93 -102.35 -11.73
CA GLY A 1018 -25.87 -101.80 -10.38
C GLY A 1018 -24.47 -101.84 -9.79
N LYS A 1019 -24.18 -100.93 -8.86
CA LYS A 1019 -22.93 -100.87 -8.11
C LYS A 1019 -23.15 -101.31 -6.66
N ILE A 1020 -22.13 -101.91 -6.07
CA ILE A 1020 -22.16 -102.38 -4.67
C ILE A 1020 -22.63 -101.25 -3.74
N GLY A 1021 -23.56 -101.56 -2.84
CA GLY A 1021 -24.10 -100.61 -1.86
C GLY A 1021 -25.24 -99.73 -2.37
N GLN A 1022 -25.56 -99.79 -3.68
CA GLN A 1022 -26.82 -99.23 -4.17
C GLN A 1022 -28.00 -100.04 -3.66
N TRP A 1023 -29.09 -99.36 -3.33
CA TRP A 1023 -30.32 -100.01 -2.86
C TRP A 1023 -31.53 -99.47 -3.60
N SER A 1024 -32.60 -100.25 -3.61
CA SER A 1024 -33.91 -99.85 -4.13
C SER A 1024 -35.01 -100.53 -3.32
N ALA A 1025 -36.25 -100.10 -3.49
CA ALA A 1025 -37.40 -100.73 -2.86
C ALA A 1025 -38.65 -100.47 -3.71
N ASP A 1026 -39.52 -101.48 -3.79
CA ASP A 1026 -40.91 -101.33 -4.23
C ASP A 1026 -41.88 -101.71 -3.09
N SER A 1027 -43.18 -101.78 -3.38
CA SER A 1027 -44.19 -102.14 -2.38
C SER A 1027 -44.08 -103.59 -1.87
N THR A 1028 -43.27 -104.42 -2.51
CA THR A 1028 -43.16 -105.87 -2.25
C THR A 1028 -41.77 -106.32 -1.80
N PHE A 1029 -40.70 -105.62 -2.17
CA PHE A 1029 -39.32 -106.03 -1.91
C PHE A 1029 -38.40 -104.85 -1.60
N PHE A 1030 -37.46 -105.07 -0.69
CA PHE A 1030 -36.23 -104.28 -0.59
C PHE A 1030 -35.14 -104.96 -1.41
N TYR A 1031 -34.39 -104.16 -2.18
CA TYR A 1031 -33.32 -104.60 -3.06
C TYR A 1031 -32.00 -103.97 -2.63
N VAL A 1032 -30.93 -104.77 -2.58
CA VAL A 1032 -29.57 -104.27 -2.39
C VAL A 1032 -28.63 -104.91 -3.40
N CYS A 1033 -27.82 -104.09 -4.05
CA CYS A 1033 -26.78 -104.54 -4.95
C CYS A 1033 -25.57 -104.95 -4.11
N THR A 1034 -25.36 -106.27 -4.00
CA THR A 1034 -24.35 -106.86 -3.10
C THR A 1034 -23.01 -107.08 -3.78
N ALA A 1035 -23.03 -107.21 -5.11
CA ALA A 1035 -21.87 -107.22 -5.99
C ALA A 1035 -22.27 -106.46 -7.26
N ALA A 1036 -21.31 -106.06 -8.11
CA ALA A 1036 -21.64 -105.40 -9.38
C ALA A 1036 -22.69 -106.20 -10.15
N ASN A 1037 -23.76 -105.52 -10.57
CA ASN A 1037 -24.91 -106.09 -11.26
C ASN A 1037 -25.53 -107.31 -10.55
N THR A 1038 -25.44 -107.38 -9.22
CA THR A 1038 -25.94 -108.53 -8.44
C THR A 1038 -26.88 -108.03 -7.35
N TRP A 1039 -28.16 -108.07 -7.67
CA TRP A 1039 -29.23 -107.62 -6.78
C TRP A 1039 -29.77 -108.78 -5.95
N ARG A 1040 -29.69 -108.62 -4.63
CA ARG A 1040 -30.41 -109.44 -3.66
C ARG A 1040 -31.69 -108.70 -3.30
N ARG A 1041 -32.78 -109.44 -3.15
CA ARG A 1041 -34.04 -108.88 -2.65
C ARG A 1041 -34.55 -109.66 -1.46
N VAL A 1042 -35.25 -108.98 -0.58
CA VAL A 1042 -36.01 -109.59 0.52
C VAL A 1042 -37.44 -109.10 0.45
N ALA A 1043 -38.40 -110.02 0.59
CA ALA A 1043 -39.81 -109.66 0.56
C ALA A 1043 -40.12 -108.81 1.80
N LEU A 1044 -40.74 -107.65 1.60
CA LEU A 1044 -41.14 -106.80 2.73
C LEU A 1044 -42.17 -107.49 3.63
N THR A 1045 -42.94 -108.45 3.10
CA THR A 1045 -43.88 -109.27 3.88
C THR A 1045 -43.21 -110.30 4.80
N THR A 1046 -41.89 -110.50 4.68
CA THR A 1046 -41.12 -111.41 5.56
C THR A 1046 -40.43 -110.69 6.72
N TRP A 1047 -40.67 -109.38 6.86
CA TRP A 1047 -40.11 -108.50 7.88
C TRP A 1047 -41.21 -107.95 8.79
#